data_AF-A0A534UCQ9-F1
#
_entry.id   AF-A0A534UCQ9-F1
#
_cell.length_a   1.000
_cell.length_b   1.000
_cell.length_c   1.000
_cell.angle_alpha   90.00
_cell.angle_beta   90.00
_cell.angle_gamma   90.00
#
_symmetry.space_group_name_H-M   'P 1'
#
loop_
_entity.id
_entity.type
_entity.pdbx_description
1 polymer ?
#
loop_
_entity_poly.entity_id
_entity_poly.type
_entity_poly.pdbx_seq_one_letter_code
_entity_poly.pdbx_strand_id
1 'polypeptide(L)'
;MDLVFEIGTEELPASFQRPALEWMAAAINKALDDARLNGEGEAQRANISTFATPRRLALIVTAIAQRAPDIRKKLSGPPAKQAKQDGKWTKAAEGFARKAGVPLEALQIEGDRVVVEQHLSGQAAVEALPPILEQIVRGIPFRKSMRWDALETDAFARPVHWIAATLDGKPLQVKFADVSSAPKTRGHRFAAPDEFPLPSPRDYVNALRKAHVLADWAERSQRIAQEAARAAHEAGGVPRPDPELLETVTGLVEEPFGIAGYFAKEFLQLPPEVLVSEMRGHQKYFAVQDEKGELLPAFVAISNTKVRDPAVSRRGYERVLRARLSDGKFFFDEDRKVPLRSRLEKLGRRTFLQGVGTELERVQRLRELSLWLHGATGRGDPRQLAEAAELCKADLTTGMVGEFPELQGAMGRIYALQEGVEPAVAEAIFEHYLPRGAEDRLPSGDVGALLGIADRLDLLVGLFGLGKEPTGTADPFGLRRAALGILRVTLARAYRFDMDEALRAAQKLHGKDDRTIRERVWQFLLARLEVLLRDNAQPDSIQAVLHTGARDLVALDKRLAALQTVREKSRAQFEATASAFKRIGNIVLQAQQKGIAPVGFHERLCKTPSEKALAAALEQSRARVSAALAEKEDYLAAYAALAELRPVVDRFFDEVMVMDPDAAQRDNRLALLRALQELFAPLADFSRLQVEKSS
;
A
#
# COMPACT_ATOMS: atom_id res chain seq x y z
N MET A 1 1.12 33.82 -11.55
CA MET A 1 1.89 34.22 -10.38
C MET A 1 2.75 33.05 -9.96
N ASP A 2 3.92 33.33 -9.44
CA ASP A 2 4.87 32.32 -9.02
C ASP A 2 5.17 32.44 -7.52
N LEU A 3 4.98 31.34 -6.81
CA LEU A 3 5.22 31.18 -5.39
C LEU A 3 6.55 30.49 -5.16
N VAL A 4 7.34 31.02 -4.22
CA VAL A 4 8.45 30.31 -3.57
C VAL A 4 8.12 30.22 -2.09
N PHE A 5 8.02 29.00 -1.56
CA PHE A 5 7.71 28.72 -0.17
C PHE A 5 8.70 27.71 0.40
N GLU A 6 9.28 28.00 1.55
CA GLU A 6 10.33 27.21 2.17
C GLU A 6 10.12 27.14 3.68
N ILE A 7 10.31 25.94 4.22
CA ILE A 7 10.29 25.62 5.64
C ILE A 7 11.68 25.16 6.01
N GLY A 8 12.34 25.92 6.88
CA GLY A 8 13.65 25.59 7.40
C GLY A 8 13.60 24.99 8.80
N THR A 9 14.34 23.91 9.02
CA THR A 9 14.21 23.09 10.23
C THR A 9 15.56 22.69 10.79
N GLU A 10 15.56 22.11 12.00
CA GLU A 10 16.65 21.22 12.40
C GLU A 10 16.65 19.94 11.53
N GLU A 11 17.69 19.11 11.62
CA GLU A 11 17.88 17.96 10.75
C GLU A 11 16.71 16.95 10.79
N LEU A 12 15.98 16.91 9.69
CA LEU A 12 14.90 15.98 9.40
C LEU A 12 15.46 14.59 9.13
N PRO A 13 14.86 13.53 9.68
CA PRO A 13 15.18 12.17 9.25
C PRO A 13 15.02 12.02 7.74
N ALA A 14 16.00 11.40 7.07
CA ALA A 14 15.98 11.20 5.61
C ALA A 14 14.67 10.54 5.12
N SER A 15 14.16 9.58 5.88
CA SER A 15 12.92 8.85 5.56
C SER A 15 11.64 9.69 5.64
N PHE A 16 11.70 10.92 6.16
CA PHE A 16 10.53 11.82 6.27
C PHE A 16 10.45 12.80 5.10
N GLN A 17 11.57 13.07 4.41
CA GLN A 17 11.67 14.16 3.45
C GLN A 17 10.82 13.91 2.20
N ARG A 18 11.05 12.81 1.47
CA ARG A 18 10.28 12.50 0.25
C ARG A 18 8.77 12.33 0.48
N PRO A 19 8.31 11.56 1.48
CA PRO A 19 6.87 11.48 1.76
C PRO A 19 6.25 12.84 2.08
N ALA A 20 7.00 13.72 2.76
CA ALA A 20 6.55 15.10 3.00
C ALA A 20 6.45 15.89 1.68
N LEU A 21 7.42 15.80 0.78
CA LEU A 21 7.36 16.47 -0.53
C LEU A 21 6.18 15.99 -1.38
N GLU A 22 5.99 14.68 -1.50
CA GLU A 22 4.89 14.08 -2.27
C GLU A 22 3.54 14.53 -1.71
N TRP A 23 3.39 14.54 -0.38
CA TRP A 23 2.18 15.04 0.27
C TRP A 23 1.99 16.55 0.07
N MET A 24 3.04 17.35 0.25
CA MET A 24 2.98 18.81 0.08
C MET A 24 2.58 19.19 -1.34
N ALA A 25 3.11 18.49 -2.36
CA ALA A 25 2.74 18.69 -3.76
C ALA A 25 1.26 18.37 -4.02
N ALA A 26 0.77 17.22 -3.52
CA ALA A 26 -0.63 16.85 -3.64
C ALA A 26 -1.55 17.83 -2.90
N ALA A 27 -1.15 18.25 -1.69
CA ALA A 27 -1.91 19.15 -0.85
C ALA A 27 -2.03 20.55 -1.46
N ILE A 28 -0.94 21.15 -1.96
CA ILE A 28 -1.01 22.45 -2.63
C ILE A 28 -1.80 22.36 -3.93
N ASN A 29 -1.63 21.30 -4.71
CA ASN A 29 -2.39 21.11 -5.94
C ASN A 29 -3.91 21.08 -5.67
N LYS A 30 -4.32 20.29 -4.68
CA LYS A 30 -5.73 20.21 -4.26
C LYS A 30 -6.23 21.55 -3.71
N ALA A 31 -5.43 22.23 -2.88
CA ALA A 31 -5.82 23.50 -2.30
C ALA A 31 -5.99 24.60 -3.37
N LEU A 32 -5.15 24.59 -4.42
CA LEU A 32 -5.31 25.47 -5.58
C LEU A 32 -6.57 25.16 -6.39
N ASP A 33 -6.93 23.88 -6.55
CA ASP A 33 -8.22 23.50 -7.18
C ASP A 33 -9.41 24.00 -6.35
N ASP A 34 -9.39 23.73 -5.04
CA ASP A 34 -10.47 24.14 -4.12
C ASP A 34 -10.63 25.67 -4.08
N ALA A 35 -9.51 26.40 -4.13
CA ALA A 35 -9.47 27.86 -4.22
C ALA A 35 -9.73 28.40 -5.64
N ARG A 36 -9.82 27.53 -6.65
CA ARG A 36 -9.93 27.87 -8.08
C ARG A 36 -8.82 28.78 -8.59
N LEU A 37 -7.62 28.55 -8.09
CA LEU A 37 -6.38 29.22 -8.48
C LEU A 37 -5.51 28.35 -9.39
N ASN A 38 -5.89 27.09 -9.61
CA ASN A 38 -5.40 26.28 -10.73
C ASN A 38 -6.16 26.64 -12.01
N GLY A 39 -5.45 26.86 -13.11
CA GLY A 39 -6.07 27.09 -14.41
C GLY A 39 -6.85 25.88 -14.93
N GLU A 40 -7.75 26.10 -15.89
CA GLU A 40 -8.60 25.04 -16.46
C GLU A 40 -7.86 24.26 -17.55
N GLY A 41 -7.81 22.93 -17.41
CA GLY A 41 -7.14 22.02 -18.34
C GLY A 41 -5.64 21.80 -18.05
N GLU A 42 -5.09 20.65 -18.47
CA GLU A 42 -3.72 20.22 -18.12
C GLU A 42 -2.64 21.26 -18.49
N ALA A 43 -2.81 21.97 -19.60
CA ALA A 43 -1.83 22.97 -20.07
C ALA A 43 -1.84 24.29 -19.28
N GLN A 44 -2.85 24.54 -18.43
CA GLN A 44 -3.01 25.79 -17.67
C GLN A 44 -2.89 25.59 -16.14
N ARG A 45 -2.70 24.34 -15.69
CA ARG A 45 -2.50 24.06 -14.27
C ARG A 45 -1.16 24.61 -13.78
N ALA A 46 -1.12 24.96 -12.50
CA ALA A 46 0.11 25.41 -11.89
C ALA A 46 1.17 24.28 -11.90
N ASN A 47 2.40 24.60 -12.28
CA ASN A 47 3.50 23.63 -12.19
C ASN A 47 4.05 23.64 -10.78
N ILE A 48 4.12 22.48 -10.14
CA ILE A 48 4.58 22.31 -8.77
C ILE A 48 5.92 21.58 -8.78
N SER A 49 6.93 22.18 -8.18
CA SER A 49 8.25 21.59 -7.96
C SER A 49 8.55 21.57 -6.47
N THR A 50 9.12 20.47 -6.01
CA THR A 50 9.44 20.25 -4.59
C THR A 50 10.93 20.00 -4.41
N PHE A 51 11.47 20.52 -3.31
CA PHE A 51 12.89 20.36 -2.97
C PHE A 51 13.02 20.01 -1.49
N ALA A 52 13.92 19.09 -1.16
CA ALA A 52 14.21 18.74 0.23
C ALA A 52 15.71 18.64 0.47
N THR A 53 16.11 19.02 1.68
CA THR A 53 17.41 18.77 2.25
C THR A 53 17.22 18.31 3.70
N PRO A 54 18.28 17.86 4.41
CA PRO A 54 18.19 17.58 5.83
C PRO A 54 17.56 18.71 6.65
N ARG A 55 17.69 19.98 6.22
CA ARG A 55 17.24 21.15 7.00
C ARG A 55 16.14 21.95 6.29
N ARG A 56 15.55 21.43 5.22
CA ARG A 56 14.66 22.21 4.34
C ARG A 56 13.60 21.35 3.66
N LEU A 57 12.39 21.88 3.60
CA LEU A 57 11.35 21.47 2.66
C LEU A 57 10.89 22.71 1.88
N ALA A 58 10.78 22.63 0.56
CA ALA A 58 10.38 23.76 -0.26
C ALA A 58 9.39 23.38 -1.37
N LEU A 59 8.51 24.33 -1.68
CA LEU A 59 7.55 24.32 -2.78
C LEU A 59 7.83 25.52 -3.68
N ILE A 60 8.03 25.26 -4.96
CA ILE A 60 7.98 26.26 -6.01
C ILE A 60 6.75 25.97 -6.85
N VAL A 61 5.86 26.95 -6.96
CA VAL A 61 4.63 26.79 -7.74
C VAL A 61 4.55 27.93 -8.74
N THR A 62 4.56 27.60 -10.03
CA THR A 62 4.47 28.59 -11.12
C THR A 62 3.11 28.54 -11.78
N ALA A 63 2.73 29.63 -12.46
CA ALA A 63 1.46 29.73 -13.19
C ALA A 63 0.19 29.64 -12.30
N ILE A 64 0.26 30.12 -11.06
CA ILE A 64 -0.93 30.33 -10.21
C ILE A 64 -1.78 31.46 -10.81
N ALA A 65 -3.09 31.28 -10.92
CA ALA A 65 -3.99 32.35 -11.35
C ALA A 65 -3.93 33.54 -10.37
N GLN A 66 -3.94 34.78 -10.88
CA GLN A 66 -3.87 35.96 -10.01
C GLN A 66 -5.10 36.09 -9.09
N ARG A 67 -6.23 35.61 -9.58
CA ARG A 67 -7.52 35.65 -8.91
C ARG A 67 -8.37 34.48 -9.40
N ALA A 68 -9.14 33.89 -8.50
CA ALA A 68 -10.12 32.88 -8.87
C ALA A 68 -11.19 33.49 -9.81
N PRO A 69 -11.80 32.70 -10.71
CA PRO A 69 -12.92 33.17 -11.50
C PRO A 69 -14.13 33.45 -10.60
N ASP A 70 -14.90 34.46 -10.98
CA ASP A 70 -16.20 34.73 -10.37
C ASP A 70 -17.17 33.58 -10.74
N ILE A 71 -17.93 33.10 -9.75
CA ILE A 71 -18.93 32.06 -9.97
C ILE A 71 -20.32 32.68 -9.93
N ARG A 72 -21.11 32.36 -10.95
CA ARG A 72 -22.57 32.53 -10.93
C ARG A 72 -23.22 31.18 -10.65
N LYS A 73 -23.87 31.05 -9.51
CA LYS A 73 -24.57 29.82 -9.12
C LYS A 73 -26.05 30.11 -8.99
N LYS A 74 -26.86 29.38 -9.75
CA LYS A 74 -28.31 29.40 -9.59
C LYS A 74 -28.71 28.45 -8.47
N LEU A 75 -29.26 28.99 -7.39
CA LEU A 75 -29.73 28.21 -6.24
C LEU A 75 -31.25 28.10 -6.30
N SER A 76 -31.76 26.87 -6.18
CA SER A 76 -33.20 26.60 -6.10
C SER A 76 -33.63 26.42 -4.64
N GLY A 77 -34.59 27.24 -4.22
CA GLY A 77 -35.14 27.32 -2.88
C GLY A 77 -36.47 26.57 -2.73
N PRO A 78 -37.28 26.92 -1.72
CA PRO A 78 -38.57 26.28 -1.47
C PRO A 78 -39.58 26.50 -2.61
N PRO A 79 -40.65 25.67 -2.71
CA PRO A 79 -41.71 25.86 -3.69
C PRO A 79 -42.34 27.26 -3.60
N ALA A 80 -42.70 27.84 -4.74
CA ALA A 80 -43.24 29.20 -4.85
C ALA A 80 -44.45 29.42 -3.92
N LYS A 81 -45.34 28.42 -3.80
CA LYS A 81 -46.53 28.44 -2.93
C LYS A 81 -46.21 28.52 -1.43
N GLN A 82 -45.03 28.02 -1.02
CA GLN A 82 -44.57 28.09 0.37
C GLN A 82 -43.72 29.34 0.62
N ALA A 83 -43.06 29.84 -0.43
CA ALA A 83 -42.17 30.98 -0.35
C ALA A 83 -42.88 32.34 -0.48
N LYS A 84 -44.05 32.38 -1.13
CA LYS A 84 -44.83 33.61 -1.33
C LYS A 84 -46.31 33.38 -1.05
N GLN A 85 -46.88 34.13 -0.11
CA GLN A 85 -48.30 34.09 0.28
C GLN A 85 -48.84 35.52 0.30
N ASP A 86 -50.04 35.74 -0.24
CA ASP A 86 -50.70 37.06 -0.32
C ASP A 86 -49.79 38.18 -0.88
N GLY A 87 -48.96 37.84 -1.87
CA GLY A 87 -48.03 38.77 -2.51
C GLY A 87 -46.75 39.07 -1.71
N LYS A 88 -46.61 38.59 -0.47
CA LYS A 88 -45.46 38.81 0.41
C LYS A 88 -44.57 37.57 0.52
N TRP A 89 -43.25 37.79 0.67
CA TRP A 89 -42.30 36.73 0.96
C TRP A 89 -42.53 36.17 2.37
N THR A 90 -42.47 34.85 2.51
CA THR A 90 -42.65 34.16 3.79
C THR A 90 -41.31 33.95 4.51
N LYS A 91 -41.34 33.56 5.79
CA LYS A 91 -40.14 33.17 6.56
C LYS A 91 -39.28 32.10 5.87
N ALA A 92 -39.88 31.23 5.05
CA ALA A 92 -39.15 30.23 4.29
C ALA A 92 -38.29 30.86 3.18
N ALA A 93 -38.82 31.89 2.50
CA ALA A 93 -38.06 32.69 1.54
C ALA A 93 -36.97 33.53 2.22
N GLU A 94 -37.25 34.12 3.38
CA GLU A 94 -36.26 34.87 4.17
C GLU A 94 -35.09 33.98 4.62
N GLY A 95 -35.40 32.78 5.12
CA GLY A 95 -34.39 31.79 5.51
C GLY A 95 -33.55 31.33 4.31
N PHE A 96 -34.17 31.17 3.13
CA PHE A 96 -33.46 30.85 1.90
C PHE A 96 -32.54 31.98 1.43
N ALA A 97 -33.02 33.22 1.41
CA ALA A 97 -32.23 34.41 1.08
C ALA A 97 -31.02 34.57 2.03
N ARG A 98 -31.23 34.41 3.34
CA ARG A 98 -30.15 34.45 4.33
C ARG A 98 -29.11 33.35 4.11
N LYS A 99 -29.55 32.12 3.81
CA LYS A 99 -28.64 30.99 3.50
C LYS A 99 -27.87 31.22 2.19
N ALA A 100 -28.48 31.88 1.21
CA ALA A 100 -27.85 32.25 -0.05
C ALA A 100 -27.01 33.54 0.03
N GLY A 101 -27.06 34.27 1.15
CA GLY A 101 -26.29 35.52 1.35
C GLY A 101 -26.74 36.68 0.46
N VAL A 102 -28.02 36.71 0.07
CA VAL A 102 -28.60 37.69 -0.87
C VAL A 102 -29.78 38.42 -0.22
N PRO A 103 -30.07 39.67 -0.64
CA PRO A 103 -31.26 40.37 -0.19
C PRO A 103 -32.55 39.68 -0.69
N LEU A 104 -33.67 39.81 0.03
CA LEU A 104 -34.94 39.15 -0.30
C LEU A 104 -35.49 39.59 -1.67
N GLU A 105 -35.15 40.79 -2.08
CA GLU A 105 -35.53 41.41 -3.34
C GLU A 105 -34.83 40.74 -4.55
N ALA A 106 -33.72 40.04 -4.32
CA ALA A 106 -33.01 39.28 -5.36
C ALA A 106 -33.65 37.92 -5.66
N LEU A 107 -34.64 37.48 -4.87
CA LEU A 107 -35.35 36.23 -5.09
C LEU A 107 -36.31 36.34 -6.28
N GLN A 108 -36.28 35.35 -7.16
CA GLN A 108 -37.17 35.23 -8.32
C GLN A 108 -37.97 33.94 -8.25
N ILE A 109 -39.14 33.89 -8.90
CA ILE A 109 -39.89 32.65 -9.05
C ILE A 109 -39.72 32.18 -10.49
N GLU A 110 -39.20 30.97 -10.66
CA GLU A 110 -39.12 30.30 -11.95
C GLU A 110 -39.80 28.93 -11.83
N GLY A 111 -40.81 28.70 -12.68
CA GLY A 111 -41.65 27.50 -12.57
C GLY A 111 -42.35 27.42 -11.22
N ASP A 112 -42.14 26.33 -10.49
CA ASP A 112 -42.78 26.05 -9.20
C ASP A 112 -41.89 26.38 -7.98
N ARG A 113 -40.70 26.99 -8.17
CA ARG A 113 -39.74 27.25 -7.09
C ARG A 113 -39.22 28.68 -7.08
N VAL A 114 -38.75 29.11 -5.90
CA VAL A 114 -37.92 30.31 -5.80
C VAL A 114 -36.51 29.98 -6.21
N VAL A 115 -35.90 30.84 -7.02
CA VAL A 115 -34.52 30.76 -7.44
C VAL A 115 -33.80 32.07 -7.13
N VAL A 116 -32.49 32.00 -6.98
CA VAL A 116 -31.63 33.19 -6.96
C VAL A 116 -30.31 32.90 -7.63
N GLU A 117 -29.81 33.88 -8.39
CA GLU A 117 -28.44 33.85 -8.88
C GLU A 117 -27.52 34.44 -7.81
N GLN A 118 -26.68 33.58 -7.25
CA GLN A 118 -25.62 33.98 -6.34
C GLN A 118 -24.37 34.29 -7.14
N HIS A 119 -23.86 35.51 -7.02
CA HIS A 119 -22.57 35.90 -7.58
C HIS A 119 -21.50 35.85 -6.49
N LEU A 120 -20.56 34.93 -6.62
CA LEU A 120 -19.42 34.78 -5.71
C LEU A 120 -18.19 35.34 -6.40
N SER A 121 -17.73 36.52 -5.95
CA SER A 121 -16.48 37.08 -6.42
C SER A 121 -15.31 36.16 -6.10
N GLY A 122 -14.45 35.90 -7.08
CA GLY A 122 -13.26 35.10 -6.89
C GLY A 122 -12.24 35.81 -6.01
N GLN A 123 -11.58 35.05 -5.14
CA GLN A 123 -10.57 35.55 -4.20
C GLN A 123 -9.22 35.77 -4.90
N ALA A 124 -8.47 36.79 -4.49
CA ALA A 124 -7.12 37.04 -5.00
C ALA A 124 -6.11 36.02 -4.42
N ALA A 125 -5.13 35.58 -5.22
CA ALA A 125 -4.15 34.60 -4.76
C ALA A 125 -3.32 35.08 -3.56
N VAL A 126 -3.00 36.38 -3.50
CA VAL A 126 -2.27 36.98 -2.38
C VAL A 126 -3.02 36.87 -1.04
N GLU A 127 -4.34 36.77 -1.07
CA GLU A 127 -5.20 36.61 0.12
C GLU A 127 -5.46 35.14 0.45
N ALA A 128 -5.60 34.30 -0.59
CA ALA A 128 -5.92 32.88 -0.41
C ALA A 128 -4.72 32.02 0.00
N LEU A 129 -3.52 32.32 -0.51
CA LEU A 129 -2.34 31.49 -0.32
C LEU A 129 -1.83 31.44 1.13
N PRO A 130 -1.79 32.54 1.92
CA PRO A 130 -1.33 32.48 3.30
C PRO A 130 -1.98 31.38 4.15
N PRO A 131 -3.32 31.35 4.35
CA PRO A 131 -3.94 30.31 5.17
C PRO A 131 -3.79 28.91 4.58
N ILE A 132 -3.72 28.77 3.25
CA ILE A 132 -3.46 27.48 2.58
C ILE A 132 -2.08 26.95 2.98
N LEU A 133 -1.04 27.79 2.91
CA LEU A 133 0.32 27.39 3.24
C LEU A 133 0.45 27.04 4.73
N GLU A 134 -0.16 27.81 5.63
CA GLU A 134 -0.19 27.49 7.07
C GLU A 134 -0.84 26.12 7.35
N GLN A 135 -1.95 25.81 6.67
CA GLN A 135 -2.60 24.50 6.77
C GLN A 135 -1.72 23.38 6.21
N ILE A 136 -1.01 23.62 5.10
CA ILE A 136 -0.08 22.65 4.52
C ILE A 136 1.04 22.34 5.52
N VAL A 137 1.69 23.34 6.12
CA VAL A 137 2.76 23.09 7.12
C VAL A 137 2.24 22.23 8.28
N ARG A 138 1.00 22.48 8.74
CA ARG A 138 0.35 21.73 9.83
C ARG A 138 -0.06 20.31 9.45
N GLY A 139 -0.38 20.09 8.17
CA GLY A 139 -0.93 18.84 7.68
C GLY A 139 0.10 17.78 7.29
N ILE A 140 1.39 18.11 7.26
CA ILE A 140 2.44 17.18 6.78
C ILE A 140 2.44 15.91 7.65
N PRO A 141 2.24 14.72 7.05
CA PRO A 141 2.13 13.47 7.81
C PRO A 141 3.51 12.95 8.19
N PHE A 142 3.93 13.20 9.42
CA PHE A 142 5.16 12.61 9.98
C PHE A 142 4.87 11.37 10.82
N ARG A 143 5.71 10.33 10.70
CA ARG A 143 5.61 9.12 11.54
C ARG A 143 5.79 9.43 13.02
N LYS A 144 6.58 10.46 13.32
CA LYS A 144 6.80 10.98 14.66
C LYS A 144 6.92 12.49 14.59
N SER A 145 6.13 13.18 15.39
CA SER A 145 6.17 14.63 15.55
C SER A 145 6.53 14.97 16.99
N MET A 146 6.99 16.20 17.18
CA MET A 146 7.23 16.82 18.48
C MET A 146 6.49 18.15 18.56
N ARG A 147 6.23 18.58 19.79
CA ARG A 147 5.74 19.90 20.13
C ARG A 147 6.85 20.60 20.90
N TRP A 148 7.05 21.88 20.64
CA TRP A 148 8.04 22.69 21.35
C TRP A 148 7.43 24.05 21.69
N ASP A 149 7.85 24.60 22.84
CA ASP A 149 7.39 25.88 23.40
C ASP A 149 5.91 25.95 23.83
N ALA A 150 5.46 27.12 24.31
CA ALA A 150 4.17 27.43 24.92
C ALA A 150 2.92 27.20 24.03
N LEU A 151 3.10 26.70 22.81
CA LEU A 151 2.03 26.42 21.85
C LEU A 151 1.77 24.91 21.78
N GLU A 152 0.90 24.40 22.66
CA GLU A 152 0.55 22.97 22.71
C GLU A 152 -0.18 22.46 21.44
N THR A 153 -0.61 23.36 20.55
CA THR A 153 -1.42 23.04 19.37
C THR A 153 -0.61 22.59 18.17
N ASP A 154 0.64 23.03 18.04
CA ASP A 154 1.41 22.91 16.81
C ASP A 154 2.46 21.81 16.93
N ALA A 155 2.51 20.90 15.95
CA ALA A 155 3.45 19.78 15.92
C ALA A 155 4.15 19.67 14.57
N PHE A 156 5.44 19.33 14.60
CA PHE A 156 6.25 19.10 13.40
C PHE A 156 7.30 18.01 13.66
N ALA A 157 7.95 17.47 12.63
CA ALA A 157 8.97 16.44 12.82
C ALA A 157 10.18 16.90 13.66
N ARG A 158 10.57 18.16 13.49
CA ARG A 158 11.73 18.83 14.11
C ARG A 158 11.42 20.31 14.30
N PRO A 159 12.14 21.03 15.19
CA PRO A 159 11.97 22.47 15.35
C PRO A 159 12.11 23.19 14.01
N VAL A 160 11.14 24.06 13.72
CA VAL A 160 11.17 24.98 12.57
C VAL A 160 11.92 26.22 13.01
N HIS A 161 12.91 26.65 12.22
CA HIS A 161 13.80 27.78 12.52
C HIS A 161 13.52 29.00 11.65
N TRP A 162 13.04 28.82 10.42
CA TRP A 162 12.64 29.93 9.55
C TRP A 162 11.59 29.48 8.55
N ILE A 163 10.82 30.45 8.06
CA ILE A 163 9.93 30.29 6.91
C ILE A 163 10.32 31.35 5.90
N ALA A 164 10.46 30.96 4.63
CA ALA A 164 10.65 31.90 3.54
C ALA A 164 9.47 31.82 2.57
N ALA A 165 8.88 32.97 2.23
CA ALA A 165 7.70 32.99 1.36
C ALA A 165 7.64 34.26 0.51
N THR A 166 7.56 34.10 -0.81
CA THR A 166 7.31 35.20 -1.75
C THR A 166 6.34 34.79 -2.85
N LEU A 167 5.50 35.72 -3.28
CA LEU A 167 4.61 35.60 -4.44
C LEU A 167 4.98 36.69 -5.46
N ASP A 168 5.38 36.30 -6.67
CA ASP A 168 5.98 37.19 -7.70
C ASP A 168 7.09 38.08 -7.13
N GLY A 169 7.95 37.50 -6.27
CA GLY A 169 9.07 38.19 -5.62
C GLY A 169 8.67 39.14 -4.48
N LYS A 170 7.37 39.31 -4.20
CA LYS A 170 6.89 40.11 -3.06
C LYS A 170 6.74 39.24 -1.81
N PRO A 171 7.10 39.73 -0.60
CA PRO A 171 6.93 38.96 0.62
C PRO A 171 5.48 38.52 0.82
N LEU A 172 5.29 37.24 1.16
CA LEU A 172 3.99 36.66 1.50
C LEU A 172 4.00 36.31 3.00
N GLN A 173 3.05 36.84 3.78
CA GLN A 173 2.97 36.59 5.21
C GLN A 173 2.40 35.20 5.49
N VAL A 174 3.16 34.33 6.14
CA VAL A 174 2.78 32.97 6.52
C VAL A 174 3.33 32.73 7.92
N LYS A 175 2.53 32.16 8.82
CA LYS A 175 2.95 31.88 10.19
C LYS A 175 2.74 30.42 10.57
N PHE A 176 3.74 29.84 11.23
CA PHE A 176 3.62 28.53 11.87
C PHE A 176 4.27 28.60 13.24
N ALA A 177 3.54 28.17 14.28
CA ALA A 177 3.94 28.35 15.67
C ALA A 177 4.35 29.81 15.95
N ASP A 178 5.57 30.01 16.45
CA ASP A 178 6.21 31.28 16.74
C ASP A 178 6.99 31.87 15.54
N VAL A 179 7.12 31.13 14.44
CA VAL A 179 7.91 31.52 13.27
C VAL A 179 7.04 32.21 12.22
N SER A 180 7.43 33.42 11.83
CA SER A 180 6.80 34.19 10.73
C SER A 180 7.70 34.20 9.51
N SER A 181 7.11 34.23 8.32
CA SER A 181 7.84 34.23 7.06
C SER A 181 8.64 35.52 6.82
N ALA A 182 9.77 35.38 6.14
CA ALA A 182 10.58 36.49 5.65
C ALA A 182 11.05 36.24 4.20
N PRO A 183 11.35 37.26 3.38
CA PRO A 183 11.85 37.09 2.02
C PRO A 183 13.36 36.76 1.99
N LYS A 184 13.80 35.87 2.89
CA LYS A 184 15.21 35.47 3.06
C LYS A 184 15.31 33.97 3.28
N THR A 185 16.39 33.38 2.80
CA THR A 185 16.76 31.98 3.00
C THR A 185 18.19 31.87 3.52
N ARG A 186 18.68 30.65 3.74
CA ARG A 186 19.99 30.33 4.32
C ARG A 186 20.76 29.37 3.44
N GLY A 187 22.09 29.48 3.46
CA GLY A 187 22.98 28.51 2.81
C GLY A 187 23.33 27.33 3.72
N HIS A 188 24.37 26.59 3.34
CA HIS A 188 24.88 25.48 4.12
C HIS A 188 25.35 25.92 5.50
N ARG A 189 24.91 25.25 6.57
CA ARG A 189 25.15 25.63 7.98
C ARG A 189 26.61 25.96 8.30
N PHE A 190 27.56 25.27 7.68
CA PHE A 190 29.00 25.43 7.94
C PHE A 190 29.77 26.09 6.80
N ALA A 191 29.27 26.01 5.55
CA ALA A 191 30.02 26.45 4.37
C ALA A 191 29.55 27.82 3.85
N ALA A 192 28.28 28.17 4.10
CA ALA A 192 27.70 29.47 3.82
C ALA A 192 26.60 29.78 4.87
N PRO A 193 26.98 30.09 6.12
CA PRO A 193 26.03 30.23 7.24
C PRO A 193 25.12 31.47 7.14
N ASP A 194 25.49 32.44 6.32
CA ASP A 194 24.80 33.73 6.22
C ASP A 194 23.43 33.61 5.54
N GLU A 195 22.50 34.48 5.94
CA GLU A 195 21.22 34.66 5.26
C GLU A 195 21.38 35.45 3.96
N PHE A 196 20.60 35.10 2.94
CA PHE A 196 20.55 35.83 1.68
C PHE A 196 19.11 35.96 1.17
N PRO A 197 18.82 36.90 0.25
CA PRO A 197 17.46 37.10 -0.28
C PRO A 197 16.88 35.84 -0.90
N LEU A 198 15.58 35.59 -0.67
CA LEU A 198 14.89 34.45 -1.26
C LEU A 198 14.91 34.59 -2.80
N PRO A 199 15.48 33.63 -3.55
CA PRO A 199 15.60 33.76 -5.00
C PRO A 199 14.25 33.60 -5.71
N SER A 200 14.22 34.01 -6.98
CA SER A 200 13.10 33.71 -7.87
C SER A 200 12.94 32.19 -8.07
N PRO A 201 11.75 31.71 -8.49
CA PRO A 201 11.53 30.32 -8.88
C PRO A 201 12.61 29.75 -9.82
N ARG A 202 13.05 30.54 -10.81
CA ARG A 202 14.04 30.14 -11.81
C ARG A 202 15.46 30.06 -11.24
N ASP A 203 15.78 30.91 -10.27
CA ASP A 203 17.12 31.04 -9.71
C ASP A 203 17.32 30.20 -8.44
N TYR A 204 16.25 29.71 -7.83
CA TYR A 204 16.25 29.04 -6.53
C TYR A 204 17.33 27.96 -6.40
N VAL A 205 17.34 26.99 -7.32
CA VAL A 205 18.31 25.89 -7.30
C VAL A 205 19.74 26.40 -7.48
N ASN A 206 19.96 27.32 -8.43
CA ASN A 206 21.30 27.85 -8.73
C ASN A 206 21.86 28.72 -7.59
N ALA A 207 21.01 29.52 -6.94
CA ALA A 207 21.38 30.34 -5.81
C ALA A 207 21.75 29.50 -4.58
N LEU A 208 20.98 28.45 -4.30
CA LEU A 208 21.31 27.51 -3.23
C LEU A 208 22.58 26.72 -3.52
N ARG A 209 22.81 26.31 -4.77
CA ARG A 209 24.07 25.66 -5.18
C ARG A 209 25.28 26.55 -4.88
N LYS A 210 25.19 27.86 -5.18
CA LYS A 210 26.26 28.83 -4.84
C LYS A 210 26.45 29.00 -3.33
N ALA A 211 25.41 28.75 -2.55
CA ALA A 211 25.43 28.74 -1.09
C ALA A 211 25.68 27.33 -0.52
N HIS A 212 26.32 26.44 -1.29
CA HIS A 212 26.71 25.09 -0.86
C HIS A 212 25.54 24.15 -0.50
N VAL A 213 24.38 24.32 -1.15
CA VAL A 213 23.20 23.47 -0.96
C VAL A 213 22.70 22.95 -2.31
N LEU A 214 22.88 21.65 -2.57
CA LEU A 214 22.25 20.98 -3.71
C LEU A 214 20.80 20.67 -3.36
N ALA A 215 19.87 21.59 -3.64
CA ALA A 215 18.48 21.47 -3.20
C ALA A 215 17.67 20.39 -3.95
N ASP A 216 18.01 20.13 -5.22
CA ASP A 216 17.36 19.12 -6.05
C ASP A 216 17.79 17.71 -5.63
N TRP A 217 16.81 16.85 -5.35
CA TRP A 217 17.05 15.49 -4.86
C TRP A 217 17.77 14.63 -5.89
N ALA A 218 17.36 14.71 -7.16
CA ALA A 218 17.92 13.90 -8.23
C ALA A 218 19.36 14.33 -8.54
N GLU A 219 19.61 15.64 -8.61
CA GLU A 219 20.96 16.19 -8.76
C GLU A 219 21.87 15.74 -7.61
N ARG A 220 21.39 15.86 -6.36
CA ARG A 220 22.16 15.49 -5.18
C ARG A 220 22.44 13.99 -5.11
N SER A 221 21.44 13.15 -5.41
CA SER A 221 21.60 11.69 -5.48
C SER A 221 22.64 11.28 -6.53
N GLN A 222 22.56 11.86 -7.73
CA GLN A 222 23.55 11.62 -8.78
C GLN A 222 24.96 12.03 -8.34
N ARG A 223 25.09 13.19 -7.67
CA ARG A 223 26.38 13.65 -7.17
C ARG A 223 26.94 12.72 -6.08
N ILE A 224 26.11 12.22 -5.17
CA ILE A 224 26.54 11.24 -4.15
C ILE A 224 27.02 9.96 -4.82
N ALA A 225 26.32 9.45 -5.83
CA ALA A 225 26.75 8.27 -6.56
C ALA A 225 28.12 8.46 -7.24
N GLN A 226 28.35 9.63 -7.83
CA GLN A 226 29.65 9.99 -8.43
C GLN A 226 30.77 10.07 -7.39
N GLU A 227 30.52 10.73 -6.25
CA GLU A 227 31.48 10.82 -5.15
C GLU A 227 31.79 9.45 -4.54
N ALA A 228 30.76 8.59 -4.41
CA ALA A 228 30.91 7.22 -3.95
C ALA A 228 31.77 6.40 -4.91
N ALA A 229 31.49 6.45 -6.21
CA ALA A 229 32.26 5.74 -7.23
C ALA A 229 33.72 6.20 -7.28
N ARG A 230 33.96 7.53 -7.24
CA ARG A 230 35.32 8.08 -7.20
C ARG A 230 36.10 7.56 -5.99
N ALA A 231 35.53 7.67 -4.80
CA ALA A 231 36.22 7.26 -3.57
C ALA A 231 36.40 5.73 -3.49
N ALA A 232 35.47 4.93 -4.00
CA ALA A 232 35.65 3.49 -4.08
C ALA A 232 36.77 3.11 -5.06
N HIS A 233 36.88 3.80 -6.19
CA HIS A 233 37.97 3.59 -7.15
C HIS A 233 39.34 3.93 -6.53
N GLU A 234 39.43 4.99 -5.71
CA GLU A 234 40.64 5.29 -4.92
C GLU A 234 41.02 4.14 -3.97
N ALA A 235 40.04 3.37 -3.49
CA ALA A 235 40.24 2.18 -2.67
C ALA A 235 40.45 0.88 -3.46
N GLY A 236 40.48 0.95 -4.79
CA GLY A 236 40.71 -0.19 -5.68
C GLY A 236 39.49 -1.05 -6.00
N GLY A 237 38.27 -0.51 -5.84
CA GLY A 237 37.03 -1.24 -6.16
C GLY A 237 35.89 -0.33 -6.59
N VAL A 238 34.68 -0.86 -6.52
CA VAL A 238 33.43 -0.14 -6.81
C VAL A 238 32.49 -0.18 -5.60
N PRO A 239 31.61 0.82 -5.41
CA PRO A 239 30.61 0.74 -4.36
C PRO A 239 29.68 -0.45 -4.63
N ARG A 240 29.43 -1.27 -3.61
CA ARG A 240 28.39 -2.29 -3.67
C ARG A 240 27.03 -1.61 -3.91
N PRO A 241 26.23 -2.04 -4.90
CA PRO A 241 24.94 -1.42 -5.18
C PRO A 241 24.01 -1.45 -3.96
N ASP A 242 23.55 -0.27 -3.53
CA ASP A 242 22.59 -0.10 -2.45
C ASP A 242 21.74 1.15 -2.68
N PRO A 243 20.68 1.05 -3.52
CA PRO A 243 19.82 2.19 -3.84
C PRO A 243 19.13 2.80 -2.61
N GLU A 244 18.78 1.98 -1.61
CA GLU A 244 18.16 2.44 -0.37
C GLU A 244 19.13 3.24 0.50
N LEU A 245 20.41 2.83 0.58
CA LEU A 245 21.43 3.61 1.26
C LEU A 245 21.72 4.92 0.50
N LEU A 246 21.79 4.89 -0.83
CA LEU A 246 21.94 6.10 -1.65
C LEU A 246 20.81 7.09 -1.36
N GLU A 247 19.57 6.61 -1.34
CA GLU A 247 18.40 7.41 -1.01
C GLU A 247 18.49 7.98 0.41
N THR A 248 18.90 7.16 1.37
CA THR A 248 19.09 7.59 2.76
C THR A 248 20.14 8.69 2.87
N VAL A 249 21.32 8.48 2.28
CA VAL A 249 22.44 9.44 2.32
C VAL A 249 22.08 10.74 1.58
N THR A 250 21.29 10.65 0.50
CA THR A 250 20.74 11.83 -0.20
C THR A 250 19.92 12.71 0.73
N GLY A 251 19.19 12.12 1.67
CA GLY A 251 18.46 12.86 2.71
C GLY A 251 19.30 13.28 3.92
N LEU A 252 20.60 12.94 4.00
CA LEU A 252 21.46 13.27 5.15
C LEU A 252 22.46 14.39 4.87
N VAL A 253 22.65 14.78 3.61
CA VAL A 253 23.62 15.80 3.21
C VAL A 253 22.98 16.84 2.29
N GLU A 254 23.57 18.03 2.25
CA GLU A 254 23.27 19.17 1.37
C GLU A 254 24.34 19.32 0.29
N GLU A 255 25.61 19.09 0.61
CA GLU A 255 26.73 19.09 -0.33
C GLU A 255 27.67 17.89 -0.06
N PRO A 256 27.67 16.85 -0.93
CA PRO A 256 28.35 15.60 -0.66
C PRO A 256 29.82 15.60 -1.06
N PHE A 257 30.66 15.00 -0.21
CA PHE A 257 32.09 14.74 -0.48
C PHE A 257 32.45 13.31 -0.08
N GLY A 258 32.90 12.50 -1.05
CA GLY A 258 33.26 11.10 -0.80
C GLY A 258 34.65 10.92 -0.18
N ILE A 259 34.75 10.06 0.83
CA ILE A 259 36.02 9.70 1.48
C ILE A 259 36.16 8.18 1.53
N ALA A 260 37.21 7.67 0.90
CA ALA A 260 37.63 6.27 1.04
C ALA A 260 38.20 6.02 2.44
N GLY A 261 37.74 4.95 3.10
CA GLY A 261 38.29 4.45 4.36
C GLY A 261 38.55 2.96 4.31
N TYR A 262 39.39 2.48 5.23
CA TYR A 262 39.86 1.10 5.26
C TYR A 262 39.69 0.45 6.63
N PHE A 263 39.53 -0.87 6.64
CA PHE A 263 39.54 -1.66 7.88
C PHE A 263 40.49 -2.86 7.76
N ALA A 264 40.76 -3.53 8.88
CA ALA A 264 41.70 -4.64 8.91
C ALA A 264 41.14 -5.85 8.13
N LYS A 265 41.97 -6.49 7.30
CA LYS A 265 41.59 -7.65 6.47
C LYS A 265 41.01 -8.81 7.28
N GLU A 266 41.40 -8.95 8.55
CA GLU A 266 40.87 -9.97 9.47
C GLU A 266 39.34 -9.90 9.62
N PHE A 267 38.72 -8.73 9.47
CA PHE A 267 37.26 -8.60 9.52
C PHE A 267 36.56 -9.23 8.32
N LEU A 268 37.27 -9.50 7.21
CA LEU A 268 36.69 -10.24 6.08
C LEU A 268 36.36 -11.71 6.41
N GLN A 269 36.75 -12.20 7.60
CA GLN A 269 36.27 -13.48 8.13
C GLN A 269 34.82 -13.42 8.63
N LEU A 270 34.29 -12.21 8.90
CA LEU A 270 32.88 -12.02 9.21
C LEU A 270 32.04 -12.25 7.95
N PRO A 271 30.80 -12.76 8.10
CA PRO A 271 29.89 -12.85 6.98
C PRO A 271 29.65 -11.48 6.33
N PRO A 272 29.55 -11.41 4.99
CA PRO A 272 29.28 -10.16 4.27
C PRO A 272 28.06 -9.40 4.80
N GLU A 273 27.02 -10.10 5.24
CA GLU A 273 25.81 -9.52 5.83
C GLU A 273 26.11 -8.71 7.09
N VAL A 274 27.00 -9.19 7.96
CA VAL A 274 27.41 -8.48 9.19
C VAL A 274 28.21 -7.24 8.83
N LEU A 275 29.21 -7.38 7.94
CA LEU A 275 30.05 -6.27 7.49
C LEU A 275 29.22 -5.15 6.87
N VAL A 276 28.32 -5.51 5.96
CA VAL A 276 27.44 -4.56 5.29
C VAL A 276 26.47 -3.94 6.28
N SER A 277 25.88 -4.71 7.21
CA SER A 277 24.94 -4.14 8.20
C SER A 277 25.61 -3.09 9.07
N GLU A 278 26.83 -3.35 9.56
CA GLU A 278 27.56 -2.37 10.38
C GLU A 278 27.91 -1.09 9.62
N MET A 279 28.38 -1.22 8.39
CA MET A 279 28.68 -0.08 7.53
C MET A 279 27.41 0.71 7.18
N ARG A 280 26.35 0.02 6.75
CA ARG A 280 25.10 0.60 6.24
C ARG A 280 24.21 1.16 7.35
N GLY A 281 23.96 0.37 8.39
CA GLY A 281 23.00 0.64 9.45
C GLY A 281 23.45 1.79 10.33
N HIS A 282 24.60 1.64 10.98
CA HIS A 282 25.08 2.58 11.99
C HIS A 282 25.83 3.77 11.41
N GLN A 283 26.59 3.56 10.34
CA GLN A 283 27.51 4.58 9.83
C GLN A 283 27.12 5.19 8.48
N LYS A 284 26.17 4.59 7.76
CA LYS A 284 25.74 5.03 6.42
C LYS A 284 26.91 5.03 5.41
N TYR A 285 27.82 4.07 5.55
CA TYR A 285 28.95 3.87 4.65
C TYR A 285 28.58 2.89 3.55
N PHE A 286 29.04 3.18 2.33
CA PHE A 286 28.93 2.26 1.20
C PHE A 286 30.06 1.23 1.30
N ALA A 287 29.73 -0.05 1.35
CA ALA A 287 30.71 -1.12 1.25
C ALA A 287 31.38 -1.08 -0.14
N VAL A 288 32.68 -1.37 -0.21
CA VAL A 288 33.41 -1.48 -1.48
C VAL A 288 33.60 -2.95 -1.83
N GLN A 289 33.41 -3.30 -3.10
CA GLN A 289 33.63 -4.63 -3.64
C GLN A 289 34.56 -4.58 -4.85
N ASP A 290 35.17 -5.71 -5.19
CA ASP A 290 35.95 -5.86 -6.42
C ASP A 290 35.03 -6.11 -7.65
N GLU A 291 35.64 -6.32 -8.81
CA GLU A 291 34.94 -6.61 -10.06
C GLU A 291 34.17 -7.95 -10.05
N LYS A 292 34.52 -8.87 -9.14
CA LYS A 292 33.86 -10.17 -8.96
C LYS A 292 32.71 -10.11 -7.95
N GLY A 293 32.55 -8.97 -7.27
CA GLY A 293 31.54 -8.77 -6.22
C GLY A 293 31.99 -9.21 -4.83
N GLU A 294 33.28 -9.51 -4.63
CA GLU A 294 33.83 -9.83 -3.32
C GLU A 294 34.11 -8.55 -2.52
N LEU A 295 33.77 -8.54 -1.24
CA LEU A 295 33.99 -7.37 -0.39
C LEU A 295 35.48 -7.09 -0.20
N LEU A 296 35.86 -5.83 -0.44
CA LEU A 296 37.18 -5.32 -0.10
C LEU A 296 37.21 -4.82 1.35
N PRO A 297 38.39 -4.74 2.00
CA PRO A 297 38.55 -4.17 3.33
C PRO A 297 38.46 -2.63 3.31
N ALA A 298 37.47 -2.11 2.61
CA ALA A 298 37.29 -0.71 2.27
C ALA A 298 35.82 -0.31 2.27
N PHE A 299 35.57 0.97 2.52
CA PHE A 299 34.25 1.58 2.52
C PHE A 299 34.34 3.02 2.04
N VAL A 300 33.19 3.60 1.68
CA VAL A 300 33.08 5.02 1.37
C VAL A 300 32.12 5.70 2.34
N ALA A 301 32.61 6.74 3.00
CA ALA A 301 31.80 7.66 3.79
C ALA A 301 31.52 8.93 2.97
N ILE A 302 30.33 9.51 3.15
CA ILE A 302 29.96 10.79 2.53
C ILE A 302 29.94 11.87 3.61
N SER A 303 30.79 12.89 3.45
CA SER A 303 30.80 14.08 4.30
C SER A 303 29.86 15.14 3.73
N ASN A 304 29.11 15.82 4.60
CA ASN A 304 28.30 16.98 4.25
C ASN A 304 29.10 18.30 4.18
N THR A 305 30.40 18.25 4.41
CA THR A 305 31.27 19.43 4.37
C THR A 305 32.51 19.14 3.58
N LYS A 306 33.01 20.16 2.88
CA LYS A 306 34.28 20.06 2.16
C LYS A 306 35.39 19.70 3.14
N VAL A 307 36.00 18.56 2.90
CA VAL A 307 37.04 18.01 3.78
C VAL A 307 38.36 18.70 3.46
N ARG A 308 38.93 19.41 4.46
CA ARG A 308 40.22 20.10 4.30
C ARG A 308 41.39 19.12 4.20
N ASP A 309 41.42 18.13 5.09
CA ASP A 309 42.37 17.02 5.08
C ASP A 309 41.59 15.69 5.12
N PRO A 310 41.44 15.01 3.99
CA PRO A 310 40.77 13.71 3.90
C PRO A 310 41.34 12.66 4.85
N ALA A 311 42.63 12.73 5.20
CA ALA A 311 43.25 11.75 6.08
C ALA A 311 42.74 11.85 7.53
N VAL A 312 42.41 13.06 8.01
CA VAL A 312 41.83 13.26 9.35
C VAL A 312 40.43 12.64 9.43
N SER A 313 39.56 12.98 8.49
CA SER A 313 38.20 12.43 8.45
C SER A 313 38.22 10.92 8.25
N ARG A 314 39.08 10.42 7.36
CA ARG A 314 39.32 8.98 7.16
C ARG A 314 39.64 8.28 8.48
N ARG A 315 40.67 8.72 9.22
CA ARG A 315 41.03 8.12 10.51
C ARG A 315 39.88 8.11 11.51
N GLY A 316 39.06 9.17 11.50
CA GLY A 316 37.85 9.26 12.30
C GLY A 316 36.85 8.15 11.98
N TYR A 317 36.52 8.00 10.70
CA TYR A 317 35.59 6.97 10.22
C TYR A 317 36.12 5.54 10.44
N GLU A 318 37.40 5.30 10.16
CA GLU A 318 38.05 4.00 10.37
C GLU A 318 38.05 3.59 11.85
N ARG A 319 38.27 4.55 12.77
CA ARG A 319 38.22 4.29 14.21
C ARG A 319 36.82 3.87 14.66
N VAL A 320 35.79 4.57 14.17
CA VAL A 320 34.40 4.26 14.51
C VAL A 320 33.98 2.90 13.94
N LEU A 321 34.31 2.62 12.68
CA LEU A 321 33.99 1.33 12.06
C LEU A 321 34.75 0.18 12.72
N ARG A 322 36.04 0.34 13.05
CA ARG A 322 36.83 -0.71 13.72
C ARG A 322 36.17 -1.16 15.02
N ALA A 323 35.74 -0.23 15.88
CA ALA A 323 35.09 -0.59 17.13
C ALA A 323 33.83 -1.45 16.89
N ARG A 324 33.00 -1.05 15.92
CA ARG A 324 31.79 -1.77 15.53
C ARG A 324 32.04 -3.16 14.96
N LEU A 325 33.03 -3.28 14.08
CA LEU A 325 33.43 -4.57 13.51
C LEU A 325 34.05 -5.50 14.56
N SER A 326 34.76 -4.96 15.55
CA SER A 326 35.26 -5.72 16.70
C SER A 326 34.13 -6.32 17.53
N ASP A 327 33.07 -5.56 17.80
CA ASP A 327 31.88 -6.05 18.50
C ASP A 327 31.20 -7.17 17.70
N GLY A 328 30.96 -6.94 16.41
CA GLY A 328 30.40 -7.97 15.52
C GLY A 328 31.25 -9.25 15.48
N LYS A 329 32.58 -9.12 15.40
CA LYS A 329 33.51 -10.26 15.45
C LYS A 329 33.41 -11.02 16.76
N PHE A 330 33.37 -10.32 17.89
CA PHE A 330 33.22 -10.95 19.21
C PHE A 330 31.94 -11.79 19.27
N PHE A 331 30.78 -11.23 18.89
CA PHE A 331 29.52 -11.97 18.91
C PHE A 331 29.55 -13.18 17.97
N PHE A 332 30.10 -13.02 16.76
CA PHE A 332 30.20 -14.11 15.79
C PHE A 332 31.05 -15.27 16.31
N ASP A 333 32.22 -14.96 16.90
CA ASP A 333 33.12 -15.96 17.44
C ASP A 333 32.54 -16.66 18.68
N GLU A 334 31.86 -15.93 19.57
CA GLU A 334 31.15 -16.53 20.70
C GLU A 334 29.99 -17.41 20.26
N ASP A 335 29.22 -16.97 19.26
CA ASP A 335 28.04 -17.70 18.82
C ASP A 335 28.37 -19.05 18.19
N ARG A 336 29.47 -19.12 17.43
CA ARG A 336 29.97 -20.34 16.78
C ARG A 336 30.42 -21.43 17.76
N LYS A 337 30.57 -21.12 19.05
CA LYS A 337 30.90 -22.12 20.09
C LYS A 337 29.70 -22.98 20.49
N VAL A 338 28.48 -22.56 20.19
CA VAL A 338 27.25 -23.26 20.58
C VAL A 338 26.38 -23.51 19.35
N PRO A 339 26.18 -24.78 18.94
CA PRO A 339 25.38 -25.13 17.77
C PRO A 339 23.94 -24.60 17.83
N LEU A 340 23.34 -24.30 16.67
CA LEU A 340 21.97 -23.79 16.56
C LEU A 340 20.95 -24.73 17.23
N ARG A 341 21.06 -26.03 17.00
CA ARG A 341 20.13 -27.02 17.58
C ARG A 341 20.17 -27.04 19.12
N SER A 342 21.33 -26.77 19.73
CA SER A 342 21.48 -26.67 21.18
C SER A 342 20.84 -25.40 21.78
N ARG A 343 20.38 -24.48 20.93
CA ARG A 343 19.77 -23.22 21.36
C ARG A 343 18.24 -23.26 21.40
N LEU A 344 17.62 -24.32 20.89
CA LEU A 344 16.16 -24.43 20.79
C LEU A 344 15.46 -24.31 22.14
N GLU A 345 16.01 -24.90 23.20
CA GLU A 345 15.44 -24.80 24.55
C GLU A 345 15.37 -23.34 25.05
N LYS A 346 16.33 -22.49 24.64
CA LYS A 346 16.33 -21.08 25.04
C LYS A 346 15.17 -20.29 24.42
N LEU A 347 14.61 -20.76 23.30
CA LEU A 347 13.39 -20.18 22.71
C LEU A 347 12.19 -20.30 23.65
N GLY A 348 12.16 -21.31 24.52
CA GLY A 348 11.11 -21.48 25.53
C GLY A 348 11.13 -20.41 26.62
N ARG A 349 12.22 -19.65 26.76
CA ARG A 349 12.32 -18.51 27.69
C ARG A 349 12.03 -17.17 27.02
N ARG A 350 11.91 -17.15 25.70
CA ARG A 350 11.66 -15.95 24.90
C ARG A 350 10.17 -15.88 24.57
N THR A 351 9.46 -14.95 25.21
CA THR A 351 8.07 -14.65 24.86
C THR A 351 8.00 -14.15 23.42
N PHE A 352 7.27 -14.85 22.56
CA PHE A 352 6.95 -14.37 21.22
C PHE A 352 5.93 -13.24 21.31
N LEU A 353 4.79 -13.53 21.95
CA LEU A 353 3.74 -12.55 22.22
C LEU A 353 2.94 -12.98 23.44
N GLN A 354 2.73 -12.03 24.37
CA GLN A 354 1.89 -12.26 25.55
C GLN A 354 0.47 -12.67 25.12
N GLY A 355 0.01 -13.83 25.61
CA GLY A 355 -1.28 -14.43 25.26
C GLY A 355 -1.24 -15.42 24.08
N VAL A 356 -0.13 -15.52 23.35
CA VAL A 356 0.08 -16.53 22.29
C VAL A 356 1.08 -17.60 22.71
N GLY A 357 2.18 -17.20 23.36
CA GLY A 357 3.19 -18.12 23.86
C GLY A 357 4.63 -17.66 23.61
N THR A 358 5.53 -18.63 23.70
CA THR A 358 6.99 -18.53 23.52
C THR A 358 7.38 -18.78 22.08
N GLU A 359 8.62 -18.43 21.72
CA GLU A 359 9.16 -18.75 20.38
C GLU A 359 9.31 -20.27 20.17
N LEU A 360 9.52 -21.06 21.23
CA LEU A 360 9.58 -22.51 21.11
C LEU A 360 8.21 -23.11 20.75
N GLU A 361 7.15 -22.68 21.44
CA GLU A 361 5.78 -23.09 21.13
C GLU A 361 5.40 -22.63 19.71
N ARG A 362 5.84 -21.44 19.29
CA ARG A 362 5.64 -20.98 17.91
C ARG A 362 6.31 -21.89 16.90
N VAL A 363 7.60 -22.21 17.07
CA VAL A 363 8.35 -23.12 16.20
C VAL A 363 7.64 -24.47 16.05
N GLN A 364 7.10 -25.02 17.14
CA GLN A 364 6.32 -26.26 17.09
C GLN A 364 5.06 -26.11 16.23
N ARG A 365 4.31 -25.01 16.38
CA ARG A 365 3.14 -24.75 15.52
C ARG A 365 3.54 -24.54 14.06
N LEU A 366 4.66 -23.86 13.79
CA LEU A 366 5.16 -23.66 12.43
C LEU A 366 5.49 -24.99 11.76
N ARG A 367 6.14 -25.91 12.49
CA ARG A 367 6.43 -27.26 12.01
C ARG A 367 5.15 -27.99 11.60
N GLU A 368 4.18 -28.10 12.50
CA GLU A 368 2.91 -28.79 12.21
C GLU A 368 2.14 -28.14 11.05
N LEU A 369 2.05 -26.81 11.03
CA LEU A 369 1.32 -26.09 9.99
C LEU A 369 2.01 -26.19 8.62
N SER A 370 3.34 -26.14 8.59
CA SER A 370 4.10 -26.31 7.34
C SER A 370 3.98 -27.73 6.75
N LEU A 371 3.92 -28.76 7.60
CA LEU A 371 3.65 -30.14 7.18
C LEU A 371 2.21 -30.34 6.71
N TRP A 372 1.25 -29.66 7.34
CA TRP A 372 -0.14 -29.63 6.85
C TRP A 372 -0.22 -28.99 5.45
N LEU A 373 0.46 -27.85 5.25
CA LEU A 373 0.53 -27.18 3.95
C LEU A 373 1.23 -28.05 2.89
N HIS A 374 2.28 -28.78 3.25
CA HIS A 374 2.88 -29.78 2.38
C HIS A 374 1.85 -30.84 1.95
N GLY A 375 1.09 -31.41 2.89
CA GLY A 375 0.05 -32.40 2.58
C GLY A 375 -1.06 -31.85 1.68
N ALA A 376 -1.48 -30.60 1.90
CA ALA A 376 -2.51 -29.96 1.09
C ALA A 376 -2.04 -29.60 -0.34
N THR A 377 -0.77 -29.21 -0.49
CA THR A 377 -0.23 -28.72 -1.77
C THR A 377 0.54 -29.77 -2.57
N GLY A 378 1.04 -30.82 -1.91
CA GLY A 378 1.98 -31.79 -2.49
C GLY A 378 3.37 -31.21 -2.79
N ARG A 379 3.75 -30.08 -2.17
CA ARG A 379 5.00 -29.35 -2.46
C ARG A 379 5.98 -29.38 -1.28
N GLY A 380 7.27 -29.23 -1.56
CA GLY A 380 8.35 -29.27 -0.57
C GLY A 380 8.67 -30.68 -0.03
N ASP A 381 9.90 -30.90 0.44
CA ASP A 381 10.27 -32.14 1.14
C ASP A 381 9.86 -32.04 2.63
N PRO A 382 9.11 -33.00 3.17
CA PRO A 382 8.60 -32.93 4.54
C PRO A 382 9.69 -33.05 5.61
N ARG A 383 10.81 -33.73 5.33
CA ARG A 383 11.95 -33.82 6.27
C ARG A 383 12.67 -32.48 6.34
N GLN A 384 12.93 -31.88 5.18
CA GLN A 384 13.54 -30.54 5.11
C GLN A 384 12.65 -29.48 5.76
N LEU A 385 11.34 -29.54 5.56
CA LEU A 385 10.37 -28.65 6.23
C LEU A 385 10.42 -28.78 7.75
N ALA A 386 10.39 -30.02 8.26
CA ALA A 386 10.44 -30.25 9.70
C ALA A 386 11.75 -29.70 10.31
N GLU A 387 12.89 -29.98 9.67
CA GLU A 387 14.19 -29.49 10.15
C GLU A 387 14.33 -27.97 10.04
N ALA A 388 13.89 -27.38 8.92
CA ALA A 388 13.90 -25.94 8.73
C ALA A 388 13.04 -25.26 9.78
N ALA A 389 11.81 -25.76 10.02
CA ALA A 389 10.92 -25.23 11.03
C ALA A 389 11.54 -25.26 12.43
N GLU A 390 12.18 -26.37 12.82
CA GLU A 390 12.90 -26.50 14.10
C GLU A 390 13.96 -25.42 14.26
N LEU A 391 14.75 -25.16 13.22
CA LEU A 391 15.90 -24.25 13.29
C LEU A 391 15.56 -22.78 12.97
N CYS A 392 14.40 -22.48 12.36
CA CYS A 392 14.13 -21.20 11.70
C CYS A 392 14.14 -19.96 12.60
N LYS A 393 14.06 -20.14 13.92
CA LYS A 393 14.13 -19.05 14.91
C LYS A 393 15.29 -19.23 15.91
N ALA A 394 16.13 -20.25 15.74
CA ALA A 394 17.20 -20.58 16.70
C ALA A 394 18.20 -19.42 16.86
N ASP A 395 18.44 -18.69 15.76
CA ASP A 395 19.34 -17.54 15.73
C ASP A 395 18.85 -16.36 16.59
N LEU A 396 17.56 -16.26 16.92
CA LEU A 396 17.03 -15.25 17.85
C LEU A 396 17.68 -15.31 19.24
N THR A 397 18.37 -16.39 19.58
CA THR A 397 19.04 -16.57 20.87
C THR A 397 20.56 -16.35 20.80
N THR A 398 21.05 -15.92 19.64
CA THR A 398 22.46 -15.63 19.38
C THR A 398 22.80 -14.22 19.85
N GLY A 399 24.06 -14.00 20.26
CA GLY A 399 24.55 -12.68 20.61
C GLY A 399 24.48 -11.73 19.40
N MET A 400 24.81 -12.24 18.21
CA MET A 400 24.75 -11.51 16.96
C MET A 400 23.35 -10.96 16.67
N VAL A 401 22.30 -11.78 16.76
CA VAL A 401 20.92 -11.29 16.52
C VAL A 401 20.40 -10.46 17.70
N GLY A 402 20.94 -10.68 18.91
CA GLY A 402 20.66 -9.82 20.07
C GLY A 402 21.13 -8.39 19.86
N GLU A 403 22.34 -8.20 19.34
CA GLU A 403 22.92 -6.88 19.03
C GLU A 403 22.40 -6.33 17.69
N PHE A 404 22.19 -7.19 16.68
CA PHE A 404 21.78 -6.82 15.32
C PHE A 404 20.49 -7.58 14.90
N PRO A 405 19.31 -7.18 15.40
CA PRO A 405 18.05 -7.87 15.12
C PRO A 405 17.65 -7.97 13.65
N GLU A 406 18.17 -7.08 12.79
CA GLU A 406 17.95 -7.09 11.35
C GLU A 406 18.63 -8.26 10.63
N LEU A 407 19.63 -8.89 11.27
CA LEU A 407 20.35 -10.04 10.74
C LEU A 407 19.66 -11.39 11.02
N GLN A 408 18.51 -11.39 11.69
CA GLN A 408 17.73 -12.61 11.89
C GLN A 408 17.37 -13.29 10.57
N GLY A 409 17.28 -14.62 10.59
CA GLY A 409 17.17 -15.49 9.41
C GLY A 409 18.48 -15.60 8.63
N ALA A 410 19.19 -14.50 8.38
CA ALA A 410 20.46 -14.51 7.67
C ALA A 410 21.55 -15.20 8.49
N MET A 411 21.68 -14.84 9.77
CA MET A 411 22.61 -15.53 10.68
C MET A 411 22.18 -16.97 10.93
N GLY A 412 20.87 -17.24 11.05
CA GLY A 412 20.37 -18.61 11.09
C GLY A 412 20.85 -19.46 9.92
N ARG A 413 20.72 -18.98 8.68
CA ARG A 413 21.27 -19.65 7.49
C ARG A 413 22.78 -19.85 7.57
N ILE A 414 23.54 -18.78 7.90
CA ILE A 414 25.01 -18.82 7.93
C ILE A 414 25.50 -19.86 8.95
N TYR A 415 24.96 -19.83 10.16
CA TYR A 415 25.34 -20.78 11.20
C TYR A 415 24.93 -22.21 10.82
N ALA A 416 23.74 -22.41 10.26
CA ALA A 416 23.29 -23.72 9.78
C ALA A 416 24.23 -24.30 8.70
N LEU A 417 24.63 -23.50 7.71
CA LEU A 417 25.59 -23.91 6.68
C LEU A 417 26.96 -24.28 7.28
N GLN A 418 27.46 -23.51 8.24
CA GLN A 418 28.72 -23.80 8.93
C GLN A 418 28.68 -25.07 9.77
N GLU A 419 27.50 -25.42 10.30
CA GLU A 419 27.24 -26.64 11.04
C GLU A 419 26.97 -27.86 10.14
N GLY A 420 26.99 -27.68 8.81
CA GLY A 420 26.79 -28.76 7.83
C GLY A 420 25.34 -29.14 7.59
N VAL A 421 24.38 -28.29 7.99
CA VAL A 421 22.96 -28.44 7.64
C VAL A 421 22.79 -28.36 6.12
N GLU A 422 21.85 -29.13 5.58
CA GLU A 422 21.60 -29.15 4.14
C GLU A 422 21.32 -27.74 3.58
N PRO A 423 21.92 -27.33 2.45
CA PRO A 423 21.75 -25.98 1.91
C PRO A 423 20.29 -25.55 1.69
N ALA A 424 19.41 -26.47 1.28
CA ALA A 424 17.99 -26.19 1.11
C ALA A 424 17.28 -25.85 2.43
N VAL A 425 17.64 -26.53 3.52
CA VAL A 425 17.12 -26.27 4.87
C VAL A 425 17.66 -24.94 5.40
N ALA A 426 18.96 -24.70 5.24
CA ALA A 426 19.56 -23.45 5.66
C ALA A 426 18.99 -22.24 4.90
N GLU A 427 18.75 -22.36 3.59
CA GLU A 427 18.11 -21.29 2.82
C GLU A 427 16.66 -21.08 3.28
N ALA A 428 15.91 -22.13 3.59
CA ALA A 428 14.56 -22.01 4.13
C ALA A 428 14.49 -21.25 5.48
N ILE A 429 15.51 -21.36 6.34
CA ILE A 429 15.66 -20.56 7.58
C ILE A 429 15.76 -19.07 7.28
N PHE A 430 16.29 -18.68 6.13
CA PHE A 430 16.31 -17.28 5.72
C PHE A 430 15.02 -16.90 4.96
N GLU A 431 14.59 -17.76 4.04
CA GLU A 431 13.51 -17.47 3.12
C GLU A 431 12.13 -17.42 3.77
N HIS A 432 11.89 -18.06 4.92
CA HIS A 432 10.56 -17.96 5.57
C HIS A 432 10.21 -16.52 5.98
N TYR A 433 11.22 -15.67 6.20
CA TYR A 433 11.02 -14.23 6.42
C TYR A 433 10.65 -13.46 5.14
N LEU A 434 10.84 -14.03 3.95
CA LEU A 434 10.50 -13.41 2.68
C LEU A 434 9.02 -13.65 2.31
N PRO A 435 8.37 -12.68 1.63
CA PRO A 435 8.82 -11.30 1.46
C PRO A 435 8.64 -10.49 2.76
N ARG A 436 9.56 -9.56 3.03
CA ARG A 436 9.52 -8.63 4.18
C ARG A 436 8.71 -7.35 3.88
N GLY A 437 8.48 -7.08 2.60
CA GLY A 437 7.75 -5.92 2.07
C GLY A 437 7.11 -6.19 0.71
N ALA A 438 6.41 -5.19 0.16
CA ALA A 438 5.69 -5.33 -1.12
C ALA A 438 6.62 -5.54 -2.32
N GLU A 439 7.82 -4.95 -2.30
CA GLU A 439 8.81 -5.05 -3.39
C GLU A 439 9.90 -6.10 -3.12
N ASP A 440 9.84 -6.78 -1.97
CA ASP A 440 10.85 -7.77 -1.62
C ASP A 440 10.70 -9.04 -2.48
N ARG A 441 11.82 -9.73 -2.68
CA ARG A 441 11.85 -10.99 -3.42
C ARG A 441 11.03 -12.05 -2.70
N LEU A 442 10.50 -12.99 -3.47
CA LEU A 442 9.78 -14.14 -2.93
C LEU A 442 10.74 -15.29 -2.62
N PRO A 443 10.38 -16.22 -1.70
CA PRO A 443 11.11 -17.47 -1.50
C PRO A 443 11.31 -18.22 -2.82
N SER A 444 12.52 -18.72 -3.05
CA SER A 444 12.86 -19.48 -4.25
C SER A 444 12.47 -20.96 -4.13
N GLY A 445 12.60 -21.53 -2.93
CA GLY A 445 12.31 -22.94 -2.63
C GLY A 445 10.93 -23.16 -2.00
N ASP A 446 10.33 -24.33 -2.24
CA ASP A 446 9.04 -24.70 -1.63
C ASP A 446 9.12 -24.79 -0.10
N VAL A 447 10.26 -25.23 0.44
CA VAL A 447 10.45 -25.39 1.90
C VAL A 447 10.34 -24.02 2.60
N GLY A 448 11.09 -23.02 2.13
CA GLY A 448 11.04 -21.65 2.66
C GLY A 448 9.68 -20.99 2.43
N ALA A 449 9.07 -21.21 1.26
CA ALA A 449 7.75 -20.67 0.93
C ALA A 449 6.63 -21.18 1.85
N LEU A 450 6.52 -22.50 2.02
CA LEU A 450 5.49 -23.11 2.87
C LEU A 450 5.70 -22.76 4.35
N LEU A 451 6.95 -22.77 4.82
CA LEU A 451 7.28 -22.33 6.18
C LEU A 451 6.94 -20.85 6.41
N GLY A 452 7.22 -19.99 5.41
CA GLY A 452 6.86 -18.57 5.45
C GLY A 452 5.35 -18.32 5.44
N ILE A 453 4.57 -19.13 4.72
CA ILE A 453 3.11 -19.08 4.76
C ILE A 453 2.62 -19.51 6.15
N ALA A 454 3.15 -20.62 6.69
CA ALA A 454 2.82 -21.09 8.03
C ALA A 454 3.09 -20.03 9.10
N ASP A 455 4.26 -19.38 9.07
CA ASP A 455 4.63 -18.32 10.03
C ASP A 455 3.64 -17.15 10.03
N ARG A 456 3.19 -16.74 8.84
CA ARG A 456 2.25 -15.63 8.70
C ARG A 456 0.81 -16.02 9.06
N LEU A 457 0.39 -17.26 8.79
CA LEU A 457 -0.91 -17.78 9.21
C LEU A 457 -1.00 -17.90 10.74
N ASP A 458 0.04 -18.43 11.39
CA ASP A 458 0.17 -18.48 12.86
C ASP A 458 0.05 -17.09 13.47
N LEU A 459 0.80 -16.12 12.93
CA LEU A 459 0.77 -14.73 13.37
C LEU A 459 -0.64 -14.12 13.26
N LEU A 460 -1.30 -14.28 12.11
CA LEU A 460 -2.64 -13.71 11.88
C LEU A 460 -3.67 -14.33 12.83
N VAL A 461 -3.73 -15.66 12.90
CA VAL A 461 -4.72 -16.35 13.74
C VAL A 461 -4.48 -16.07 15.22
N GLY A 462 -3.22 -16.07 15.68
CA GLY A 462 -2.86 -15.74 17.05
C GLY A 462 -3.28 -14.32 17.45
N LEU A 463 -2.97 -13.30 16.63
CA LEU A 463 -3.29 -11.89 16.94
C LEU A 463 -4.78 -11.56 16.82
N PHE A 464 -5.47 -12.11 15.82
CA PHE A 464 -6.93 -11.95 15.71
C PHE A 464 -7.65 -12.62 16.88
N GLY A 465 -7.15 -13.77 17.33
CA GLY A 465 -7.65 -14.47 18.53
C GLY A 465 -7.41 -13.73 19.85
N LEU A 466 -6.54 -12.71 19.85
CA LEU A 466 -6.35 -11.76 20.96
C LEU A 466 -7.05 -10.42 20.75
N GLY A 467 -7.79 -10.24 19.65
CA GLY A 467 -8.44 -8.96 19.30
C GLY A 467 -7.47 -7.84 18.93
N LYS A 468 -6.24 -8.17 18.53
CA LYS A 468 -5.17 -7.20 18.18
C LYS A 468 -5.11 -6.95 16.67
N GLU A 469 -6.27 -6.72 16.06
CA GLU A 469 -6.33 -6.38 14.63
C GLU A 469 -5.84 -4.95 14.36
N PRO A 470 -5.32 -4.65 13.16
CA PRO A 470 -4.90 -3.29 12.80
C PRO A 470 -6.09 -2.34 12.72
N THR A 471 -6.02 -1.18 13.39
CA THR A 471 -7.05 -0.13 13.34
C THR A 471 -6.54 1.11 12.59
N GLY A 472 -7.37 1.68 11.71
CA GLY A 472 -6.99 2.86 10.93
C GLY A 472 -5.70 2.65 10.14
N THR A 473 -4.74 3.58 10.25
CA THR A 473 -3.43 3.48 9.59
C THR A 473 -2.40 2.68 10.39
N ALA A 474 -2.62 2.41 11.67
CA ALA A 474 -1.67 1.71 12.52
C ALA A 474 -1.64 0.20 12.21
N ASP A 475 -0.43 -0.39 12.18
CA ASP A 475 -0.20 -1.83 12.08
C ASP A 475 1.03 -2.22 12.89
N PRO A 476 0.94 -2.19 14.24
CA PRO A 476 2.10 -2.37 15.11
C PRO A 476 2.75 -3.75 14.98
N PHE A 477 1.99 -4.77 14.56
CA PHE A 477 2.46 -6.15 14.41
C PHE A 477 2.74 -6.54 12.95
N GLY A 478 2.57 -5.63 12.00
CA GLY A 478 2.83 -5.90 10.58
C GLY A 478 1.87 -6.89 9.93
N LEU A 479 0.64 -7.03 10.42
CA LEU A 479 -0.35 -7.99 9.93
C LEU A 479 -0.74 -7.74 8.47
N ARG A 480 -0.74 -6.48 8.01
CA ARG A 480 -1.00 -6.16 6.59
C ARG A 480 0.11 -6.72 5.70
N ARG A 481 1.37 -6.60 6.13
CA ARG A 481 2.51 -7.16 5.39
C ARG A 481 2.51 -8.69 5.43
N ALA A 482 2.15 -9.29 6.56
CA ALA A 482 1.99 -10.74 6.67
C ALA A 482 0.90 -11.28 5.74
N ALA A 483 -0.28 -10.64 5.71
CA ALA A 483 -1.35 -10.98 4.78
C ALA A 483 -0.91 -10.90 3.31
N LEU A 484 -0.29 -9.79 2.92
CA LEU A 484 0.24 -9.64 1.55
C LEU A 484 1.29 -10.70 1.21
N GLY A 485 2.15 -11.07 2.17
CA GLY A 485 3.14 -12.14 2.00
C GLY A 485 2.49 -13.49 1.69
N ILE A 486 1.45 -13.88 2.44
CA ILE A 486 0.69 -15.12 2.17
C ILE A 486 0.12 -15.09 0.75
N LEU A 487 -0.59 -14.01 0.39
CA LEU A 487 -1.25 -13.90 -0.91
C LEU A 487 -0.24 -13.98 -2.07
N ARG A 488 0.84 -13.19 -2.00
CA ARG A 488 1.87 -13.14 -3.05
C ARG A 488 2.57 -14.47 -3.24
N VAL A 489 2.99 -15.12 -2.14
CA VAL A 489 3.70 -16.40 -2.22
C VAL A 489 2.78 -17.49 -2.75
N THR A 490 1.54 -17.59 -2.24
CA THR A 490 0.57 -18.60 -2.70
C THR A 490 0.25 -18.45 -4.19
N LEU A 491 0.01 -17.23 -4.67
CA LEU A 491 -0.29 -16.96 -6.08
C LEU A 491 0.94 -17.22 -6.97
N ALA A 492 2.11 -16.67 -6.61
CA ALA A 492 3.32 -16.81 -7.43
C ALA A 492 3.80 -18.27 -7.56
N ARG A 493 3.57 -19.09 -6.53
CA ARG A 493 3.91 -20.53 -6.53
C ARG A 493 2.75 -21.42 -6.99
N ALA A 494 1.59 -20.84 -7.27
CA ALA A 494 0.36 -21.53 -7.60
C ALA A 494 0.00 -22.66 -6.59
N TYR A 495 0.16 -22.41 -5.29
CA TYR A 495 -0.20 -23.39 -4.26
C TYR A 495 -1.71 -23.53 -4.13
N ARG A 496 -2.18 -24.77 -4.30
CA ARG A 496 -3.60 -25.13 -4.22
C ARG A 496 -3.92 -25.66 -2.83
N PHE A 497 -4.77 -24.95 -2.10
CA PHE A 497 -5.35 -25.39 -0.83
C PHE A 497 -6.55 -24.49 -0.47
N ASP A 498 -7.44 -25.00 0.38
CA ASP A 498 -8.55 -24.21 0.93
C ASP A 498 -8.06 -23.34 2.09
N MET A 499 -8.25 -22.02 1.99
CA MET A 499 -7.80 -21.08 3.03
C MET A 499 -8.58 -21.21 4.35
N ASP A 500 -9.87 -21.60 4.35
CA ASP A 500 -10.58 -21.83 5.62
C ASP A 500 -10.01 -23.05 6.33
N GLU A 501 -9.66 -24.11 5.59
CA GLU A 501 -8.99 -25.28 6.16
C GLU A 501 -7.60 -24.94 6.72
N ALA A 502 -6.82 -24.13 6.01
CA ALA A 502 -5.51 -23.66 6.48
C ALA A 502 -5.63 -22.81 7.77
N LEU A 503 -6.58 -21.89 7.80
CA LEU A 503 -6.88 -21.07 8.98
C LEU A 503 -7.36 -21.94 10.15
N ARG A 504 -8.17 -22.98 9.87
CA ARG A 504 -8.63 -23.93 10.88
C ARG A 504 -7.49 -24.77 11.43
N ALA A 505 -6.57 -25.24 10.58
CA ALA A 505 -5.38 -25.97 11.01
C ALA A 505 -4.52 -25.11 11.94
N ALA A 506 -4.23 -23.85 11.56
CA ALA A 506 -3.51 -22.90 12.40
C ALA A 506 -4.22 -22.64 13.74
N GLN A 507 -5.53 -22.45 13.73
CA GLN A 507 -6.31 -22.16 14.95
C GLN A 507 -6.31 -23.31 15.95
N LYS A 508 -6.43 -24.55 15.46
CA LYS A 508 -6.37 -25.76 16.30
C LYS A 508 -5.05 -25.87 17.05
N LEU A 509 -3.94 -25.44 16.43
CA LEU A 509 -2.63 -25.42 17.07
C LEU A 509 -2.52 -24.39 18.20
N HIS A 510 -3.40 -23.39 18.23
CA HIS A 510 -3.58 -22.49 19.38
C HIS A 510 -4.61 -23.00 20.42
N GLY A 511 -5.10 -24.25 20.28
CA GLY A 511 -6.10 -24.84 21.16
C GLY A 511 -7.51 -24.24 21.00
N LYS A 512 -7.81 -23.63 19.85
CA LYS A 512 -9.12 -23.01 19.55
C LYS A 512 -9.68 -23.52 18.21
N ASP A 513 -11.01 -23.53 18.05
CA ASP A 513 -11.69 -23.71 16.75
C ASP A 513 -12.91 -22.78 16.73
N ASP A 514 -12.69 -21.52 16.37
CA ASP A 514 -13.69 -20.46 16.34
C ASP A 514 -13.78 -19.87 14.93
N ARG A 515 -14.90 -20.18 14.28
CA ARG A 515 -15.21 -19.75 12.90
C ARG A 515 -15.28 -18.23 12.75
N THR A 516 -15.65 -17.49 13.79
CA THR A 516 -15.76 -16.02 13.71
C THR A 516 -14.39 -15.38 13.51
N ILE A 517 -13.35 -15.91 14.16
CA ILE A 517 -11.96 -15.47 13.98
C ILE A 517 -11.49 -15.79 12.57
N ARG A 518 -11.75 -17.00 12.07
CA ARG A 518 -11.36 -17.38 10.70
C ARG A 518 -12.01 -16.50 9.65
N GLU A 519 -13.29 -16.19 9.82
CA GLU A 519 -13.99 -15.29 8.90
C GLU A 519 -13.39 -13.88 8.95
N ARG A 520 -13.08 -13.34 10.13
CA ARG A 520 -12.39 -12.04 10.26
C ARG A 520 -11.02 -12.03 9.58
N VAL A 521 -10.21 -13.08 9.75
CA VAL A 521 -8.91 -13.21 9.07
C VAL A 521 -9.09 -13.35 7.56
N TRP A 522 -10.09 -14.11 7.10
CA TRP A 522 -10.39 -14.23 5.67
C TRP A 522 -10.83 -12.91 5.05
N GLN A 523 -11.74 -12.17 5.69
CA GLN A 523 -12.14 -10.84 5.23
C GLN A 523 -10.95 -9.86 5.21
N PHE A 524 -10.05 -9.99 6.20
CA PHE A 524 -8.81 -9.24 6.20
C PHE A 524 -7.95 -9.56 4.99
N LEU A 525 -7.73 -10.85 4.67
CA LEU A 525 -7.00 -11.31 3.48
C LEU A 525 -7.67 -10.85 2.18
N LEU A 526 -8.98 -11.04 2.04
CA LEU A 526 -9.76 -10.65 0.86
C LEU A 526 -9.61 -9.16 0.53
N ALA A 527 -9.71 -8.28 1.53
CA ALA A 527 -9.56 -6.85 1.31
C ALA A 527 -8.15 -6.47 0.78
N ARG A 528 -7.12 -7.27 1.06
CA ARG A 528 -5.76 -7.04 0.52
C ARG A 528 -5.59 -7.70 -0.85
N LEU A 529 -6.20 -8.87 -1.04
CA LEU A 529 -6.26 -9.52 -2.34
C LEU A 529 -6.94 -8.62 -3.37
N GLU A 530 -8.03 -7.96 -2.99
CA GLU A 530 -8.70 -6.98 -3.83
C GLU A 530 -7.74 -5.89 -4.30
N VAL A 531 -6.99 -5.27 -3.38
CA VAL A 531 -6.01 -4.23 -3.72
C VAL A 531 -4.91 -4.77 -4.64
N LEU A 532 -4.41 -5.97 -4.37
CA LEU A 532 -3.38 -6.62 -5.17
C LEU A 532 -3.83 -6.93 -6.60
N LEU A 533 -5.12 -7.21 -6.81
CA LEU A 533 -5.67 -7.54 -8.13
C LEU A 533 -6.09 -6.30 -8.95
N ARG A 534 -6.20 -5.12 -8.33
CA ARG A 534 -6.64 -3.88 -9.01
C ARG A 534 -5.74 -3.45 -10.16
N ASP A 535 -4.45 -3.80 -10.12
CA ASP A 535 -3.52 -3.47 -11.20
C ASP A 535 -3.79 -4.29 -12.47
N ASN A 536 -4.50 -5.43 -12.34
CA ASN A 536 -4.69 -6.40 -13.42
C ASN A 536 -6.16 -6.60 -13.82
N ALA A 537 -7.12 -5.98 -13.11
CA ALA A 537 -8.54 -6.25 -13.31
C ALA A 537 -9.44 -5.09 -12.89
N GLN A 538 -10.61 -5.00 -13.52
CA GLN A 538 -11.64 -4.02 -13.17
C GLN A 538 -12.22 -4.27 -11.77
N PRO A 539 -12.48 -3.22 -10.95
CA PRO A 539 -12.94 -3.37 -9.58
C PRO A 539 -14.20 -4.24 -9.42
N ASP A 540 -15.16 -4.10 -10.31
CA ASP A 540 -16.43 -4.84 -10.28
C ASP A 540 -16.25 -6.34 -10.60
N SER A 541 -15.37 -6.67 -11.54
CA SER A 541 -14.97 -8.06 -11.83
C SER A 541 -14.24 -8.70 -10.67
N ILE A 542 -13.36 -7.97 -9.99
CA ILE A 542 -12.69 -8.44 -8.77
C ILE A 542 -13.73 -8.75 -7.71
N GLN A 543 -14.65 -7.81 -7.43
CA GLN A 543 -15.73 -8.02 -6.46
C GLN A 543 -16.58 -9.24 -6.81
N ALA A 544 -16.94 -9.41 -8.08
CA ALA A 544 -17.77 -10.53 -8.53
C ALA A 544 -17.10 -11.89 -8.23
N VAL A 545 -15.79 -12.02 -8.44
CA VAL A 545 -15.07 -13.28 -8.22
C VAL A 545 -14.77 -13.52 -6.74
N LEU A 546 -14.37 -12.48 -5.98
CA LEU A 546 -14.05 -12.64 -4.56
C LEU A 546 -15.27 -13.01 -3.70
N HIS A 547 -16.49 -12.78 -4.19
CA HIS A 547 -17.75 -13.08 -3.49
C HIS A 547 -18.40 -14.41 -3.90
N THR A 548 -17.72 -15.27 -4.68
CA THR A 548 -18.25 -16.62 -5.01
C THR A 548 -18.21 -17.58 -3.82
N GLY A 549 -17.56 -17.20 -2.72
CA GLY A 549 -17.35 -18.06 -1.55
C GLY A 549 -16.18 -19.03 -1.66
N ALA A 550 -15.46 -19.05 -2.79
CA ALA A 550 -14.26 -19.88 -2.94
C ALA A 550 -13.14 -19.37 -2.04
N ARG A 551 -12.40 -20.32 -1.46
CA ARG A 551 -11.30 -20.06 -0.51
C ARG A 551 -9.93 -20.45 -1.06
N ASP A 552 -9.88 -20.98 -2.28
CA ASP A 552 -8.63 -21.27 -3.00
C ASP A 552 -8.22 -20.05 -3.83
N LEU A 553 -7.08 -19.45 -3.48
CA LEU A 553 -6.58 -18.22 -4.09
C LEU A 553 -6.25 -18.38 -5.58
N VAL A 554 -5.70 -19.53 -5.99
CA VAL A 554 -5.33 -19.77 -7.38
C VAL A 554 -6.59 -20.00 -8.23
N ALA A 555 -7.59 -20.67 -7.67
CA ALA A 555 -8.89 -20.80 -8.33
C ALA A 555 -9.57 -19.43 -8.52
N LEU A 556 -9.53 -18.55 -7.51
CA LEU A 556 -10.04 -17.18 -7.62
C LEU A 556 -9.31 -16.39 -8.71
N ASP A 557 -7.97 -16.45 -8.74
CA ASP A 557 -7.17 -15.75 -9.75
C ASP A 557 -7.49 -16.22 -11.18
N LYS A 558 -7.55 -17.55 -11.40
CA LYS A 558 -7.96 -18.13 -12.70
C LYS A 558 -9.38 -17.72 -13.12
N ARG A 559 -10.34 -17.68 -12.19
CA ARG A 559 -11.71 -17.22 -12.46
C ARG A 559 -11.74 -15.77 -12.91
N LEU A 560 -10.95 -14.92 -12.26
CA LEU A 560 -10.86 -13.51 -12.59
C LEU A 560 -10.22 -13.31 -13.97
N ALA A 561 -9.11 -14.00 -14.26
CA ALA A 561 -8.46 -13.94 -15.57
C ALA A 561 -9.41 -14.37 -16.70
N ALA A 562 -10.16 -15.46 -16.49
CA ALA A 562 -11.16 -15.91 -17.45
C ALA A 562 -12.30 -14.89 -17.63
N LEU A 563 -12.78 -14.29 -16.53
CA LEU A 563 -13.82 -13.25 -16.58
C LEU A 563 -13.36 -12.01 -17.36
N GLN A 564 -12.13 -11.55 -17.14
CA GLN A 564 -11.53 -10.44 -17.90
C GLN A 564 -11.43 -10.77 -19.37
N THR A 565 -10.94 -11.97 -19.71
CA THR A 565 -10.84 -12.43 -21.11
C THR A 565 -12.21 -12.38 -21.80
N VAL A 566 -13.28 -12.80 -21.12
CA VAL A 566 -14.65 -12.75 -21.68
C VAL A 566 -15.13 -11.31 -21.86
N ARG A 567 -14.86 -10.44 -20.88
CA ARG A 567 -15.22 -9.01 -20.92
C ARG A 567 -14.52 -8.29 -22.08
N GLU A 568 -13.23 -8.56 -22.28
CA GLU A 568 -12.42 -7.93 -23.33
C GLU A 568 -12.78 -8.41 -24.74
N LYS A 569 -13.13 -9.69 -24.89
CA LYS A 569 -13.54 -10.24 -26.20
C LYS A 569 -14.78 -9.55 -26.77
N SER A 570 -15.77 -9.21 -25.93
CA SER A 570 -16.97 -8.48 -26.37
C SER A 570 -17.62 -7.78 -25.19
N ARG A 571 -17.26 -6.51 -24.99
CA ARG A 571 -17.76 -5.69 -23.88
C ARG A 571 -19.29 -5.57 -23.91
N ALA A 572 -19.88 -5.33 -25.07
CA ALA A 572 -21.34 -5.19 -25.21
C ALA A 572 -22.07 -6.51 -24.89
N GLN A 573 -21.53 -7.65 -25.32
CA GLN A 573 -22.13 -8.95 -25.01
C GLN A 573 -22.00 -9.28 -23.52
N PHE A 574 -20.84 -8.98 -22.93
CA PHE A 574 -20.59 -9.16 -21.51
C PHE A 574 -21.56 -8.33 -20.64
N GLU A 575 -21.69 -7.04 -20.93
CA GLU A 575 -22.57 -6.12 -20.19
C GLU A 575 -24.04 -6.57 -20.26
N ALA A 576 -24.50 -7.00 -21.43
CA ALA A 576 -25.85 -7.47 -21.59
C ALA A 576 -26.10 -8.82 -20.90
N THR A 577 -25.14 -9.76 -20.95
CA THR A 577 -25.20 -11.02 -20.19
C THR A 577 -25.22 -10.75 -18.69
N ALA A 578 -24.37 -9.84 -18.20
CA ALA A 578 -24.34 -9.44 -16.79
C ALA A 578 -25.67 -8.78 -16.35
N SER A 579 -26.27 -7.95 -17.21
CA SER A 579 -27.59 -7.35 -16.98
C SER A 579 -28.70 -8.39 -16.84
N ALA A 580 -28.74 -9.37 -17.76
CA ALA A 580 -29.72 -10.45 -17.73
C ALA A 580 -29.60 -11.29 -16.44
N PHE A 581 -28.39 -11.66 -16.04
CA PHE A 581 -28.17 -12.44 -14.81
C PHE A 581 -28.43 -11.62 -13.53
N LYS A 582 -28.13 -10.31 -13.54
CA LYS A 582 -28.47 -9.42 -12.43
C LYS A 582 -29.99 -9.30 -12.26
N ARG A 583 -30.75 -9.26 -13.35
CA ARG A 583 -32.22 -9.29 -13.33
C ARG A 583 -32.74 -10.58 -12.69
N ILE A 584 -32.15 -11.74 -13.04
CA ILE A 584 -32.50 -13.04 -12.44
C ILE A 584 -32.29 -12.99 -10.91
N GLY A 585 -31.11 -12.57 -10.46
CA GLY A 585 -30.78 -12.46 -9.03
C GLY A 585 -31.74 -11.54 -8.26
N ASN A 586 -32.12 -10.40 -8.84
CA ASN A 586 -33.06 -9.46 -8.22
C ASN A 586 -34.47 -10.05 -8.07
N ILE A 587 -34.96 -10.78 -9.08
CA ILE A 587 -36.29 -11.41 -9.04
C ILE A 587 -36.32 -12.50 -7.95
N VAL A 588 -35.28 -13.35 -7.89
CA VAL A 588 -35.17 -14.40 -6.87
C VAL A 588 -35.10 -13.78 -5.47
N LEU A 589 -34.29 -12.73 -5.27
CA LEU A 589 -34.19 -12.03 -3.99
C LEU A 589 -35.53 -11.40 -3.58
N GLN A 590 -36.24 -10.76 -4.51
CA GLN A 590 -37.55 -10.18 -4.24
C GLN A 590 -38.58 -11.24 -3.83
N ALA A 591 -38.53 -12.42 -4.44
CA ALA A 591 -39.40 -13.54 -4.07
C ALA A 591 -39.08 -14.05 -2.66
N GLN A 592 -37.80 -14.20 -2.31
CA GLN A 592 -37.36 -14.61 -0.97
C GLN A 592 -37.80 -13.60 0.11
N GLN A 593 -37.69 -12.30 -0.15
CA GLN A 593 -38.16 -11.24 0.76
C GLN A 593 -39.67 -11.28 1.00
N LYS A 594 -40.44 -11.82 0.05
CA LYS A 594 -41.88 -12.06 0.18
C LYS A 594 -42.23 -13.40 0.82
N GLY A 595 -41.23 -14.15 1.31
CA GLY A 595 -41.42 -15.47 1.91
C GLY A 595 -41.75 -16.58 0.89
N ILE A 596 -41.51 -16.36 -0.40
CA ILE A 596 -41.75 -17.37 -1.44
C ILE A 596 -40.50 -18.26 -1.57
N ALA A 597 -40.66 -19.55 -1.25
CA ALA A 597 -39.58 -20.53 -1.28
C ALA A 597 -39.95 -21.72 -2.18
N PRO A 598 -39.65 -21.65 -3.49
CA PRO A 598 -39.97 -22.73 -4.42
C PRO A 598 -39.10 -23.97 -4.14
N VAL A 599 -39.73 -25.14 -4.21
CA VAL A 599 -39.13 -26.44 -3.81
C VAL A 599 -38.40 -27.14 -4.97
N GLY A 600 -38.81 -26.90 -6.22
CA GLY A 600 -38.17 -27.51 -7.39
C GLY A 600 -38.87 -27.20 -8.71
N PHE A 601 -38.18 -27.48 -9.82
CA PHE A 601 -38.71 -27.31 -11.17
C PHE A 601 -39.44 -28.58 -11.63
N HIS A 602 -40.56 -28.40 -12.32
CA HIS A 602 -41.40 -29.45 -12.88
C HIS A 602 -41.76 -29.14 -14.33
N GLU A 603 -41.19 -29.88 -15.27
CA GLU A 603 -41.40 -29.67 -16.71
C GLU A 603 -42.87 -29.72 -17.13
N ARG A 604 -43.67 -30.58 -16.50
CA ARG A 604 -45.12 -30.71 -16.73
C ARG A 604 -45.92 -29.43 -16.48
N LEU A 605 -45.38 -28.48 -15.71
CA LEU A 605 -46.02 -27.21 -15.42
C LEU A 605 -45.69 -26.13 -16.46
N CYS A 606 -44.76 -26.35 -17.40
CA CYS A 606 -44.40 -25.36 -18.42
C CYS A 606 -45.56 -25.10 -19.39
N LYS A 607 -46.01 -23.85 -19.49
CA LYS A 607 -47.11 -23.44 -20.40
C LYS A 607 -46.62 -22.98 -21.76
N THR A 608 -45.42 -22.40 -21.82
CA THR A 608 -44.85 -21.80 -23.04
C THR A 608 -43.70 -22.64 -23.62
N PRO A 609 -43.44 -22.57 -24.94
CA PRO A 609 -42.25 -23.16 -25.55
C PRO A 609 -40.94 -22.58 -24.99
N SER A 610 -40.92 -21.29 -24.61
CA SER A 610 -39.75 -20.62 -24.03
C SER A 610 -39.39 -21.14 -22.63
N GLU A 611 -40.36 -21.49 -21.78
CA GLU A 611 -40.11 -22.18 -20.51
C GLU A 611 -39.37 -23.51 -20.71
N LYS A 612 -39.84 -24.33 -21.66
CA LYS A 612 -39.21 -25.62 -21.99
C LYS A 612 -37.83 -25.45 -22.62
N ALA A 613 -37.68 -24.48 -23.52
CA ALA A 613 -36.40 -24.17 -24.16
C ALA A 613 -35.35 -23.73 -23.13
N LEU A 614 -35.72 -22.87 -22.18
CA LEU A 614 -34.82 -22.43 -21.11
C LEU A 614 -34.42 -23.59 -20.19
N ALA A 615 -35.36 -24.46 -19.82
CA ALA A 615 -35.05 -25.65 -19.03
C ALA A 615 -34.07 -26.59 -19.74
N ALA A 616 -34.26 -26.86 -21.03
CA ALA A 616 -33.36 -27.69 -21.82
C ALA A 616 -31.96 -27.06 -21.97
N ALA A 617 -31.90 -25.74 -22.25
CA ALA A 617 -30.65 -25.00 -22.37
C ALA A 617 -29.89 -24.94 -21.04
N LEU A 618 -30.61 -24.82 -19.92
CA LEU A 618 -30.03 -24.85 -18.58
C LEU A 618 -29.36 -26.20 -18.29
N GLU A 619 -30.03 -27.32 -18.59
CA GLU A 619 -29.45 -28.65 -18.36
C GLU A 619 -28.23 -28.91 -19.26
N GLN A 620 -28.27 -28.48 -20.52
CA GLN A 620 -27.11 -28.58 -21.41
C GLN A 620 -25.94 -27.73 -20.89
N SER A 621 -26.21 -26.51 -20.42
CA SER A 621 -25.19 -25.62 -19.88
C SER A 621 -24.63 -26.14 -18.56
N ARG A 622 -25.47 -26.75 -17.71
CA ARG A 622 -25.06 -27.43 -16.47
C ARG A 622 -24.07 -28.54 -16.77
N ALA A 623 -24.34 -29.38 -17.77
CA ALA A 623 -23.42 -30.45 -18.17
C ALA A 623 -22.06 -29.88 -18.66
N ARG A 624 -22.08 -28.83 -19.49
CA ARG A 624 -20.87 -28.19 -20.01
C ARG A 624 -20.05 -27.49 -18.94
N VAL A 625 -20.69 -26.72 -18.06
CA VAL A 625 -20.04 -26.03 -16.93
C VAL A 625 -19.45 -27.07 -15.98
N SER A 626 -20.19 -28.13 -15.65
CA SER A 626 -19.69 -29.22 -14.81
C SER A 626 -18.45 -29.88 -15.41
N ALA A 627 -18.48 -30.23 -16.70
CA ALA A 627 -17.34 -30.82 -17.41
C ALA A 627 -16.12 -29.87 -17.43
N ALA A 628 -16.34 -28.59 -17.75
CA ALA A 628 -15.28 -27.58 -17.78
C ALA A 628 -14.59 -27.40 -16.42
N LEU A 629 -15.39 -27.39 -15.34
CA LEU A 629 -14.89 -27.21 -13.98
C LEU A 629 -14.24 -28.49 -13.41
N ALA A 630 -14.80 -29.66 -13.67
CA ALA A 630 -14.34 -30.92 -13.09
C ALA A 630 -13.03 -31.44 -13.70
N GLU A 631 -12.82 -31.27 -15.01
CA GLU A 631 -11.68 -31.88 -15.69
C GLU A 631 -10.44 -30.98 -15.75
N LYS A 632 -10.62 -29.66 -15.91
CA LYS A 632 -9.50 -28.74 -16.25
C LYS A 632 -9.53 -27.40 -15.54
N GLU A 633 -10.54 -27.14 -14.71
CA GLU A 633 -10.83 -25.78 -14.21
C GLU A 633 -10.87 -24.74 -15.35
N ASP A 634 -11.45 -25.13 -16.47
CA ASP A 634 -11.55 -24.28 -17.65
C ASP A 634 -12.68 -23.26 -17.45
N TYR A 635 -12.36 -22.22 -16.66
CA TYR A 635 -13.30 -21.14 -16.37
C TYR A 635 -13.70 -20.36 -17.62
N LEU A 636 -12.85 -20.33 -18.65
CA LEU A 636 -13.17 -19.66 -19.91
C LEU A 636 -14.28 -20.40 -20.66
N ALA A 637 -14.17 -21.74 -20.77
CA ALA A 637 -15.23 -22.57 -21.32
C ALA A 637 -16.51 -22.51 -20.48
N ALA A 638 -16.39 -22.45 -19.16
CA ALA A 638 -17.54 -22.32 -18.26
C ALA A 638 -18.28 -20.98 -18.48
N TYR A 639 -17.57 -19.85 -18.59
CA TYR A 639 -18.18 -18.56 -18.92
C TYR A 639 -18.76 -18.52 -20.35
N ALA A 640 -18.12 -19.17 -21.32
CA ALA A 640 -18.64 -19.27 -22.68
C ALA A 640 -19.99 -20.02 -22.71
N ALA A 641 -20.08 -21.14 -21.99
CA ALA A 641 -21.33 -21.90 -21.85
C ALA A 641 -22.44 -21.06 -21.20
N LEU A 642 -22.11 -20.21 -20.22
CA LEU A 642 -23.10 -19.29 -19.65
C LEU A 642 -23.55 -18.20 -20.63
N ALA A 643 -22.65 -17.66 -21.45
CA ALA A 643 -22.99 -16.64 -22.43
C ALA A 643 -23.99 -17.14 -23.49
N GLU A 644 -23.96 -18.45 -23.80
CA GLU A 644 -24.93 -19.10 -24.71
C GLU A 644 -26.36 -19.14 -24.15
N LEU A 645 -26.56 -19.03 -22.83
CA LEU A 645 -27.90 -19.01 -22.23
C LEU A 645 -28.65 -17.71 -22.50
N ARG A 646 -27.92 -16.61 -22.77
CA ARG A 646 -28.52 -15.27 -22.86
C ARG A 646 -29.69 -15.18 -23.84
N PRO A 647 -29.61 -15.62 -25.11
CA PRO A 647 -30.73 -15.48 -26.05
C PRO A 647 -32.00 -16.21 -25.57
N VAL A 648 -31.84 -17.32 -24.87
CA VAL A 648 -32.95 -18.13 -24.33
C VAL A 648 -33.55 -17.48 -23.08
N VAL A 649 -32.72 -16.85 -22.26
CA VAL A 649 -33.13 -16.06 -21.09
C VAL A 649 -33.89 -14.80 -21.51
N ASP A 650 -33.38 -14.08 -22.52
CA ASP A 650 -34.02 -12.86 -23.05
C ASP A 650 -35.42 -13.21 -23.59
N ARG A 651 -35.52 -14.27 -24.42
CA ARG A 651 -36.79 -14.77 -24.94
C ARG A 651 -37.76 -15.20 -23.83
N PHE A 652 -37.27 -15.88 -22.81
CA PHE A 652 -38.10 -16.25 -21.65
C PHE A 652 -38.68 -15.01 -20.98
N PHE A 653 -37.89 -13.95 -20.78
CA PHE A 653 -38.40 -12.73 -20.17
C PHE A 653 -39.35 -11.92 -21.05
N ASP A 654 -39.25 -12.05 -22.37
CA ASP A 654 -40.15 -11.41 -23.32
C ASP A 654 -41.52 -12.12 -23.38
N GLU A 655 -41.54 -13.45 -23.28
CA GLU A 655 -42.75 -14.26 -23.43
C GLU A 655 -43.41 -14.65 -22.09
N VAL A 656 -42.68 -14.60 -20.96
CA VAL A 656 -43.10 -15.21 -19.70
C VAL A 656 -43.12 -14.22 -18.54
N MET A 657 -44.30 -14.07 -17.91
CA MET A 657 -44.45 -13.31 -16.67
C MET A 657 -44.06 -14.17 -15.47
N VAL A 658 -42.90 -13.90 -14.86
CA VAL A 658 -42.38 -14.72 -13.74
C VAL A 658 -43.29 -14.65 -12.51
N MET A 659 -43.79 -13.46 -12.17
CA MET A 659 -44.72 -13.25 -11.06
C MET A 659 -46.15 -13.58 -11.47
N ASP A 660 -46.40 -14.82 -11.87
CA ASP A 660 -47.70 -15.31 -12.32
C ASP A 660 -48.74 -15.27 -11.16
N PRO A 661 -50.01 -14.93 -11.43
CA PRO A 661 -51.09 -15.06 -10.46
C PRO A 661 -51.29 -16.49 -9.96
N ASP A 662 -51.05 -17.49 -10.80
CA ASP A 662 -51.08 -18.91 -10.43
C ASP A 662 -49.81 -19.27 -9.63
N ALA A 663 -50.00 -19.62 -8.36
CA ALA A 663 -48.91 -19.95 -7.45
C ALA A 663 -48.04 -21.11 -7.97
N ALA A 664 -48.63 -22.13 -8.59
CA ALA A 664 -47.88 -23.27 -9.11
C ALA A 664 -46.97 -22.88 -10.27
N GLN A 665 -47.42 -21.95 -11.13
CA GLN A 665 -46.66 -21.44 -12.26
C GLN A 665 -45.55 -20.49 -11.81
N ARG A 666 -45.87 -19.56 -10.92
CA ARG A 666 -44.91 -18.64 -10.32
C ARG A 666 -43.78 -19.39 -9.65
N ASP A 667 -44.10 -20.37 -8.80
CA ASP A 667 -43.10 -21.11 -8.05
C ASP A 667 -42.23 -21.98 -8.97
N ASN A 668 -42.80 -22.56 -10.03
CA ASN A 668 -42.04 -23.30 -11.04
C ASN A 668 -41.06 -22.42 -11.83
N ARG A 669 -41.50 -21.22 -12.24
CA ARG A 669 -40.67 -20.24 -12.95
C ARG A 669 -39.55 -19.69 -12.06
N LEU A 670 -39.85 -19.40 -10.80
CA LEU A 670 -38.85 -19.01 -9.81
C LEU A 670 -37.84 -20.13 -9.52
N ALA A 671 -38.27 -21.39 -9.53
CA ALA A 671 -37.35 -22.53 -9.40
C ALA A 671 -36.37 -22.59 -10.58
N LEU A 672 -36.83 -22.35 -11.81
CA LEU A 672 -35.98 -22.30 -13.00
C LEU A 672 -34.95 -21.15 -12.92
N LEU A 673 -35.39 -19.96 -12.49
CA LEU A 673 -34.50 -18.80 -12.27
C LEU A 673 -33.48 -19.04 -11.15
N ARG A 674 -33.88 -19.71 -10.06
CA ARG A 674 -32.97 -20.10 -8.99
C ARG A 674 -31.94 -21.12 -9.47
N ALA A 675 -32.34 -22.09 -10.29
CA ALA A 675 -31.43 -23.09 -10.85
C ALA A 675 -30.41 -22.47 -11.81
N LEU A 676 -30.80 -21.42 -12.56
CA LEU A 676 -29.86 -20.55 -13.29
C LEU A 676 -28.89 -19.85 -12.33
N GLN A 677 -29.40 -19.28 -11.24
CA GLN A 677 -28.57 -18.63 -10.22
C GLN A 677 -27.51 -19.52 -9.61
N GLU A 678 -27.91 -20.73 -9.24
CA GLU A 678 -27.01 -21.74 -8.68
C GLU A 678 -25.96 -22.22 -9.69
N LEU A 679 -26.27 -22.19 -10.99
CA LEU A 679 -25.31 -22.56 -12.04
C LEU A 679 -24.16 -21.55 -12.16
N PHE A 680 -24.43 -20.25 -11.98
CA PHE A 680 -23.42 -19.21 -12.16
C PHE A 680 -22.69 -18.79 -10.88
N ALA A 681 -23.29 -19.02 -9.71
CA ALA A 681 -22.73 -18.63 -8.41
C ALA A 681 -21.28 -19.12 -8.17
N PRO A 682 -20.86 -20.32 -8.62
CA PRO A 682 -19.47 -20.76 -8.46
C PRO A 682 -18.46 -19.96 -9.30
N LEU A 683 -18.89 -19.24 -10.34
CA LEU A 683 -18.01 -18.53 -11.26
C LEU A 683 -17.85 -17.05 -10.88
N ALA A 684 -18.97 -16.36 -10.67
CA ALA A 684 -18.99 -14.94 -10.31
C ALA A 684 -20.32 -14.54 -9.65
N ASP A 685 -20.27 -13.60 -8.72
CA ASP A 685 -21.43 -12.84 -8.23
C ASP A 685 -21.74 -11.69 -9.19
N PHE A 686 -22.60 -11.96 -10.18
CA PHE A 686 -23.02 -11.00 -11.20
C PHE A 686 -23.73 -9.76 -10.63
N SER A 687 -24.22 -9.78 -9.38
CA SER A 687 -24.83 -8.60 -8.76
C SER A 687 -23.81 -7.46 -8.55
N ARG A 688 -22.52 -7.82 -8.43
CA ARG A 688 -21.39 -6.91 -8.20
C ARG A 688 -20.85 -6.26 -9.47
N LEU A 689 -21.19 -6.80 -10.64
CA LEU A 689 -20.77 -6.24 -11.92
C LEU A 689 -21.47 -4.90 -12.19
N GLN A 690 -20.70 -3.94 -12.67
CA GLN A 690 -21.21 -2.65 -13.13
C GLN A 690 -21.57 -2.80 -14.61
N VAL A 691 -22.83 -2.51 -14.91
CA VAL A 691 -23.32 -2.39 -16.29
C VAL A 691 -23.52 -0.90 -16.50
N GLU A 692 -22.76 -0.27 -17.39
CA GLU A 692 -23.02 1.12 -17.76
C GLU A 692 -24.46 1.20 -18.28
N LYS A 693 -25.25 2.12 -17.73
CA LYS A 693 -26.53 2.45 -18.34
C LYS A 693 -26.20 3.14 -19.66
N SER A 694 -26.51 2.50 -20.79
CA SER A 694 -26.58 3.19 -22.07
C SER A 694 -27.49 4.41 -21.87
N SER A 695 -26.88 5.59 -21.86
CA SER A 695 -27.54 6.90 -21.78
C SER A 695 -28.35 7.19 -23.02
#